data_AF-A0A4V2YL75-F1
#
_entry.id   AF-A0A4V2YL75-F1
#
_cell.length_a   1.000
_cell.length_b   1.000
_cell.length_c   1.000
_cell.angle_alpha   90.00
_cell.angle_beta   90.00
_cell.angle_gamma   90.00
#
_symmetry.space_group_name_H-M   'P 1'
#
loop_
_entity.id
_entity.type
_entity.pdbx_description
1 polymer ?
#
loop_
_entity_poly.entity_id
_entity_poly.type
_entity_poly.pdbx_seq_one_letter_code
_entity_poly.pdbx_strand_id
1 'polypeptide(L)'
;MKRSVVAIALLAGALVSTTAPAQAAGTTLGDITGFAADKATYTLSAGPAKVRVVFLKDDVFRLWLAPDGTFTDPASTAPENPDDPASTIVTKTDYGSPRTSWRDRGGYYSLTTGKIEVRAQKKPLKFSVYRDDRLVWAEAAPLSWTDTSTTQSLTRGASEQFFGGGMQNGRFSHRDETIKISKDFNWEDGGNPNASPYYMSTAGYGVLRNTFSPGSYTFGSPVAVTHDEKRFDAYYFIGDLKTSLDRYTELTGRPFMPPIYGLEYGDSDCYNRGHYAKDPDPSNDWKVNPDKVTTLDAVKVAQRFRDEDMPGGWMLVNDDYGCGYSDNTEFEQVDGTYWGKREIPALKQTGDELRKRNIEMGLWTQSSLDRQPAEVGDAGVRVRKLDVAWVGPGYRYALSACDTAHKGIEQYSNARGFAWMVEGWAGAQRCAVQWTGDHAGSLDAIKWQIPAITGSGNSGIAYSAGDVDGIFGGSATSYVRDLQWKVFNPAFMTMSGWATPAIKQPWAYGAPYTDINRKYLKLRERLLPYFYTYADEAHRTGAPLNRSLVLEYPNDPKTWDDTTKYEFLAGKEFLVAPMWGADEVKSGIYLPEGRWVDYWTGRVYQGPTTVNGYHAALDTLPLFVKAGAVVPMWKPGINAAAEQKPGDRLTVDIYPQGKSSFKLFEDDRVTRSKQSAQQEFTVDAPRDGRGNITVKIGALNGSYAGKPGSRPYELTVHTGSAPSAVLVDGRPVKSTYKDGVVTVETAAVSTSRTSTVRLLGTSSVGGPDVANTFGSPSLETPSLWNAPGQATEVTASFRNDTGATVRNVDLDLQLPAGWTSAGVKTFASVRAGQTVTTKLQVTPGADVQPASFTLSLTASYVAQGKRYSQTAVATAQLPYGSLSQAANTVGITDASSFAKGNFDGSGNSFNGEALAAAGYKPGATVTVQDANFTWPSGAPGTPNLVKNQSAPILVSGTGSHLALLGAGASLNARGAVTILYTDGTSSQATFQLPNWCCQDATTGGAKLAVSTKGRYTPTGLANTTTDYRVFYTAVPLDPGKTVQAIKLPGGGLGFFAATIANKPLPPAPRGEQWVSDLEFLDSTNGWGPVERDRSNGEDAPGDGAALTLNGTTYAKGLGTHAPSVVSVRLGANCQTFTAQVGIDDEMEDRGKVSFKVLTDGVAKYTSDLVTGASPTASVSVNVTGAQTLTLQVTDAGDGVTSDHADWANAKLSCTP
;
A
#
# COMPACT_ATOMS: atom_id res chain seq x y z
N MET A 1 22.28 51.85 4.52
CA MET A 1 21.30 51.82 3.41
C MET A 1 19.94 51.50 3.99
N LYS A 2 18.89 52.16 3.49
CA LYS A 2 17.68 52.58 4.23
C LYS A 2 16.68 51.44 4.50
N ARG A 3 16.06 51.50 5.69
CA ARG A 3 14.95 50.66 6.22
C ARG A 3 13.62 50.90 5.48
N SER A 4 12.77 49.85 5.40
CA SER A 4 11.29 49.87 5.40
C SER A 4 10.79 48.42 5.63
N VAL A 5 10.19 48.05 6.78
CA VAL A 5 8.75 48.00 7.12
C VAL A 5 7.92 47.13 6.15
N VAL A 6 7.61 45.91 6.58
CA VAL A 6 6.60 45.02 6.00
C VAL A 6 5.23 45.53 6.42
N ALA A 7 4.50 46.09 5.45
CA ALA A 7 3.10 46.46 5.60
C ALA A 7 2.23 45.42 4.87
N ILE A 8 1.28 44.86 5.62
CA ILE A 8 0.11 44.16 5.09
C ILE A 8 -0.68 45.21 4.30
N ALA A 9 -0.75 45.05 2.97
CA ALA A 9 -1.60 45.85 2.10
C ALA A 9 -2.39 44.93 1.16
N LEU A 10 -3.66 44.79 1.50
CA LEU A 10 -4.73 44.42 0.58
C LEU A 10 -4.71 45.40 -0.62
N LEU A 11 -4.60 44.86 -1.84
CA LEU A 11 -4.95 45.58 -3.05
C LEU A 11 -5.64 44.62 -4.03
N ALA A 12 -6.94 44.87 -4.18
CA ALA A 12 -7.77 44.35 -5.24
C ALA A 12 -7.19 44.74 -6.61
N GLY A 13 -7.06 43.76 -7.49
CA GLY A 13 -6.69 43.93 -8.89
C GLY A 13 -7.21 42.73 -9.68
N ALA A 14 -8.31 42.96 -10.41
CA ALA A 14 -8.87 42.14 -11.50
C ALA A 14 -8.67 40.61 -11.40
N LEU A 15 -9.72 39.92 -10.95
CA LEU A 15 -9.99 38.55 -11.40
C LEU A 15 -10.24 38.59 -12.90
N VAL A 16 -9.16 38.51 -13.67
CA VAL A 16 -9.19 37.85 -14.96
C VAL A 16 -9.68 36.44 -14.64
N SER A 17 -10.87 36.12 -15.13
CA SER A 17 -11.37 34.76 -15.23
C SER A 17 -10.38 33.95 -16.06
N THR A 18 -9.39 33.35 -15.42
CA THR A 18 -8.72 32.19 -15.99
C THR A 18 -9.68 31.02 -15.78
N THR A 19 -10.56 30.85 -16.76
CA THR A 19 -11.19 29.57 -17.05
C THR A 19 -10.15 28.47 -16.87
N ALA A 20 -10.48 27.42 -16.09
CA ALA A 20 -9.94 26.12 -16.45
C ALA A 20 -10.36 25.93 -17.92
N PRO A 21 -9.42 25.81 -18.87
CA PRO A 21 -9.80 25.80 -20.27
C PRO A 21 -10.69 24.58 -20.49
N ALA A 22 -11.87 24.80 -21.05
CA ALA A 22 -12.58 23.76 -21.79
C ALA A 22 -11.55 23.00 -22.63
N GLN A 23 -11.62 21.67 -22.68
CA GLN A 23 -10.81 20.92 -23.62
C GLN A 23 -11.24 21.37 -25.02
N ALA A 24 -10.53 22.36 -25.56
CA ALA A 24 -10.74 22.88 -26.90
C ALA A 24 -10.79 21.69 -27.84
N ALA A 25 -11.80 21.62 -28.71
CA ALA A 25 -12.03 20.53 -29.65
C ALA A 25 -10.68 19.95 -30.15
N GLY A 26 -10.28 18.82 -29.58
CA GLY A 26 -8.92 18.31 -29.71
C GLY A 26 -8.65 17.95 -31.17
N THR A 27 -7.49 18.35 -31.68
CA THR A 27 -7.07 17.89 -33.01
C THR A 27 -6.76 16.39 -32.92
N THR A 28 -7.30 15.61 -33.84
CA THR A 28 -7.00 14.18 -33.95
C THR A 28 -6.12 13.91 -35.16
N LEU A 29 -5.30 12.87 -35.08
CA LEU A 29 -4.44 12.46 -36.17
C LEU A 29 -5.28 11.96 -37.37
N GLY A 30 -5.13 12.62 -38.53
CA GLY A 30 -5.90 12.35 -39.73
C GLY A 30 -5.34 11.23 -40.62
N ASP A 31 -5.76 11.20 -41.88
CA ASP A 31 -5.28 10.24 -42.89
C ASP A 31 -3.78 10.43 -43.19
N ILE A 32 -3.10 9.34 -43.54
CA ILE A 32 -1.71 9.42 -44.01
C ILE A 32 -1.63 10.15 -45.36
N THR A 33 -0.87 11.23 -45.41
CA THR A 33 -0.53 12.02 -46.60
C THR A 33 0.89 11.76 -47.12
N GLY A 34 1.77 11.12 -46.32
CA GLY A 34 3.14 10.82 -46.72
C GLY A 34 3.77 9.70 -45.90
N PHE A 35 4.74 9.00 -46.50
CA PHE A 35 5.50 7.92 -45.85
C PHE A 35 6.97 7.98 -46.30
N ALA A 36 7.89 7.88 -45.34
CA ALA A 36 9.32 7.78 -45.58
C ALA A 36 9.95 6.75 -44.65
N ALA A 37 10.88 5.95 -45.17
CA ALA A 37 11.64 4.96 -44.42
C ALA A 37 13.13 5.28 -44.49
N ASP A 38 13.78 5.37 -43.32
CA ASP A 38 15.22 5.53 -43.18
C ASP A 38 15.73 4.56 -42.11
N LYS A 39 16.40 3.48 -42.55
CA LYS A 39 16.89 2.40 -41.69
C LYS A 39 15.78 1.86 -40.77
N ALA A 40 15.91 2.03 -39.46
CA ALA A 40 14.96 1.57 -38.45
C ALA A 40 13.92 2.63 -38.05
N THR A 41 13.86 3.75 -38.78
CA THR A 41 12.93 4.87 -38.54
C THR A 41 11.96 5.01 -39.70
N TYR A 42 10.66 5.02 -39.38
CA TYR A 42 9.58 5.20 -40.33
C TYR A 42 8.81 6.47 -39.99
N THR A 43 8.77 7.43 -40.91
CA THR A 43 8.07 8.71 -40.74
C THR A 43 6.79 8.71 -41.56
N LEU A 44 5.65 8.93 -40.89
CA LEU A 44 4.33 9.04 -41.50
C LEU A 44 3.84 10.49 -41.34
N SER A 45 3.35 11.10 -42.42
CA SER A 45 2.76 12.45 -42.39
C SER A 45 1.25 12.35 -42.45
N ALA A 46 0.54 13.18 -41.69
CA ALA A 46 -0.91 13.28 -41.68
C ALA A 46 -1.31 14.76 -41.54
N GLY A 47 -1.52 15.44 -42.67
CA GLY A 47 -1.63 16.89 -42.70
C GLY A 47 -0.33 17.57 -42.22
N PRO A 48 -0.39 18.57 -41.30
CA PRO A 48 0.81 19.19 -40.73
C PRO A 48 1.55 18.27 -39.74
N ALA A 49 0.85 17.28 -39.16
CA ALA A 49 1.43 16.40 -38.16
C ALA A 49 2.35 15.34 -38.79
N LYS A 50 3.36 14.91 -38.03
CA LYS A 50 4.23 13.78 -38.38
C LYS A 50 4.37 12.82 -37.22
N VAL A 51 4.37 11.52 -37.51
CA VAL A 51 4.67 10.46 -36.55
C VAL A 51 5.91 9.69 -36.98
N ARG A 52 6.82 9.41 -36.05
CA ARG A 52 7.95 8.51 -36.21
C ARG A 52 7.71 7.23 -35.44
N VAL A 53 7.88 6.09 -36.11
CA VAL A 53 8.07 4.77 -35.50
C VAL A 53 9.56 4.44 -35.58
N VAL A 54 10.25 4.39 -34.45
CA VAL A 54 11.70 4.14 -34.38
C VAL A 54 11.95 2.84 -33.63
N PHE A 55 12.46 1.82 -34.32
CA PHE A 55 12.83 0.57 -33.66
C PHE A 55 14.23 0.68 -33.05
N LEU A 56 14.33 0.41 -31.74
CA LEU A 56 15.59 0.40 -30.99
C LEU A 56 16.11 -1.03 -30.82
N LYS A 57 15.21 -1.99 -30.64
CA LYS A 57 15.47 -3.43 -30.60
C LYS A 57 14.35 -4.16 -31.33
N ASP A 58 14.51 -5.47 -31.50
CA ASP A 58 13.45 -6.30 -32.08
C ASP A 58 12.13 -6.24 -31.28
N ASP A 59 12.20 -5.95 -29.97
CA ASP A 59 11.05 -5.89 -29.06
C ASP A 59 10.85 -4.50 -28.40
N VAL A 60 11.56 -3.46 -28.86
CA VAL A 60 11.45 -2.09 -28.34
C VAL A 60 11.35 -1.08 -29.47
N PHE A 61 10.31 -0.24 -29.43
CA PHE A 61 10.17 0.85 -30.38
C PHE A 61 9.64 2.13 -29.71
N ARG A 62 9.98 3.27 -30.31
CA ARG A 62 9.51 4.61 -29.94
C ARG A 62 8.44 5.06 -30.93
N LEU A 63 7.31 5.55 -30.42
CA LEU A 63 6.26 6.21 -31.18
C LEU A 63 6.26 7.70 -30.82
N TRP A 64 6.60 8.55 -31.78
CA TRP A 64 6.84 9.97 -31.54
C TRP A 64 6.02 10.78 -32.53
N LEU A 65 4.98 11.45 -32.03
CA LEU A 65 4.11 12.37 -32.78
C LEU A 65 4.52 13.81 -32.48
N ALA A 66 4.74 14.56 -33.56
CA ALA A 66 4.88 16.00 -33.59
C ALA A 66 3.66 16.62 -34.29
N PRO A 67 2.75 17.28 -33.56
CA PRO A 67 1.55 17.90 -34.12
C PRO A 67 1.77 18.89 -35.27
N ASP A 68 2.88 19.64 -35.23
CA ASP A 68 3.27 20.64 -36.22
C ASP A 68 4.32 20.12 -37.22
N GLY A 69 4.70 18.84 -37.10
CA GLY A 69 5.73 18.20 -37.91
C GLY A 69 7.17 18.47 -37.44
N THR A 70 7.39 19.19 -36.33
CA THR A 70 8.69 19.48 -35.72
C THR A 70 8.91 18.61 -34.47
N PHE A 71 9.91 17.73 -34.53
CA PHE A 71 10.20 16.80 -33.44
C PHE A 71 11.06 17.44 -32.35
N THR A 72 10.56 17.46 -31.10
CA THR A 72 11.27 17.92 -29.90
C THR A 72 11.35 16.83 -28.82
N ASP A 73 12.44 16.80 -28.06
CA ASP A 73 12.68 15.82 -26.99
C ASP A 73 13.13 16.52 -25.69
N PRO A 74 12.30 17.40 -25.11
CA PRO A 74 12.65 18.12 -23.88
C PRO A 74 13.08 17.17 -22.76
N ALA A 75 12.52 15.95 -22.65
CA ALA A 75 12.91 14.97 -21.63
C ALA A 75 14.36 14.46 -21.76
N SER A 76 15.00 14.66 -22.93
CA SER A 76 16.40 14.32 -23.20
C SER A 76 17.27 15.53 -23.55
N THR A 77 16.69 16.72 -23.67
CA THR A 77 17.39 17.98 -23.95
C THR A 77 17.64 18.73 -22.65
N ALA A 78 18.89 19.13 -22.42
CA ALA A 78 19.26 19.98 -21.30
C ALA A 78 18.49 21.32 -21.36
N PRO A 79 18.12 21.92 -20.22
CA PRO A 79 17.53 23.27 -20.20
C PRO A 79 18.46 24.30 -20.85
N GLU A 80 17.87 25.39 -21.37
CA GLU A 80 18.65 26.50 -21.93
C GLU A 80 19.48 27.24 -20.87
N ASN A 81 18.92 27.39 -19.67
CA ASN A 81 19.65 27.94 -18.52
C ASN A 81 20.53 26.83 -17.90
N PRO A 82 21.86 26.97 -17.88
CA PRO A 82 22.76 25.96 -17.30
C PRO A 82 22.59 25.78 -15.79
N ASP A 83 21.96 26.73 -15.09
CA ASP A 83 21.66 26.62 -13.65
C ASP A 83 20.37 25.80 -13.38
N ASP A 84 19.59 25.48 -14.41
CA ASP A 84 18.39 24.66 -14.27
C ASP A 84 18.74 23.15 -14.21
N PRO A 85 17.89 22.31 -13.59
CA PRO A 85 18.11 20.87 -13.48
C PRO A 85 18.29 20.18 -14.84
N ALA A 86 19.37 19.42 -15.03
CA ALA A 86 19.78 18.90 -16.35
C ALA A 86 19.60 17.38 -16.55
N SER A 87 18.89 16.68 -15.67
CA SER A 87 18.71 15.22 -15.79
C SER A 87 17.77 14.80 -16.91
N THR A 88 18.07 13.63 -17.50
CA THR A 88 17.27 13.00 -18.56
C THR A 88 16.59 11.72 -18.06
N ILE A 89 15.46 11.37 -18.69
CA ILE A 89 14.74 10.12 -18.43
C ILE A 89 15.45 8.95 -19.14
N VAL A 90 15.66 9.10 -20.45
CA VAL A 90 16.32 8.10 -21.30
C VAL A 90 17.84 8.27 -21.20
N THR A 91 18.53 7.20 -20.79
CA THR A 91 20.00 7.19 -20.63
C THR A 91 20.70 6.26 -21.62
N LYS A 92 20.02 5.22 -22.11
CA LYS A 92 20.54 4.33 -23.17
C LYS A 92 20.14 4.86 -24.55
N THR A 93 21.12 5.30 -25.34
CA THR A 93 20.90 5.85 -26.69
C THR A 93 21.58 5.03 -27.80
N ASP A 94 22.42 4.08 -27.43
CA ASP A 94 23.33 3.31 -28.29
C ASP A 94 22.87 1.85 -28.47
N TYR A 95 21.59 1.61 -28.76
CA TYR A 95 21.04 0.24 -28.90
C TYR A 95 21.57 -0.57 -30.11
N GLY A 96 22.35 0.04 -31.01
CA GLY A 96 22.54 -0.47 -32.36
C GLY A 96 21.26 -0.36 -33.18
N SER A 97 21.33 -0.45 -34.51
CA SER A 97 20.13 -0.43 -35.36
C SER A 97 19.63 -1.86 -35.60
N PRO A 98 18.42 -2.23 -35.17
CA PRO A 98 17.86 -3.53 -35.48
C PRO A 98 17.58 -3.64 -36.99
N ARG A 99 17.59 -4.87 -37.52
CA ARG A 99 17.13 -5.11 -38.88
C ARG A 99 15.62 -4.96 -38.92
N THR A 100 15.12 -4.11 -39.81
CA THR A 100 13.69 -3.90 -39.98
C THR A 100 13.31 -3.98 -41.45
N SER A 101 12.03 -4.25 -41.72
CA SER A 101 11.48 -4.22 -43.08
C SER A 101 10.06 -3.66 -43.07
N TRP A 102 9.61 -3.11 -44.20
CA TRP A 102 8.26 -2.60 -44.33
C TRP A 102 7.58 -3.04 -45.62
N ARG A 103 6.24 -3.12 -45.59
CA ARG A 103 5.40 -3.38 -46.77
C ARG A 103 4.14 -2.53 -46.74
N ASP A 104 3.72 -2.03 -47.90
CA ASP A 104 2.38 -1.50 -48.09
C ASP A 104 1.39 -2.65 -48.26
N ARG A 105 0.37 -2.73 -47.39
CA ARG A 105 -0.68 -3.75 -47.40
C ARG A 105 -2.03 -3.17 -47.86
N GLY A 106 -2.02 -2.03 -48.55
CA GLY A 106 -3.22 -1.31 -48.96
C GLY A 106 -3.77 -0.48 -47.81
N GLY A 107 -4.46 -1.11 -46.86
CA GLY A 107 -5.12 -0.43 -45.73
C GLY A 107 -4.19 0.04 -44.61
N TYR A 108 -2.97 -0.48 -44.55
CA TYR A 108 -1.95 -0.12 -43.55
C TYR A 108 -0.53 -0.32 -44.11
N TYR A 109 0.45 0.36 -43.50
CA TYR A 109 1.85 -0.02 -43.64
C TYR A 109 2.21 -1.04 -42.55
N SER A 110 2.80 -2.16 -42.95
CA SER A 110 3.35 -3.20 -42.08
C SER A 110 4.82 -2.88 -41.83
N LEU A 111 5.22 -2.60 -40.59
CA LEU A 111 6.59 -2.31 -40.17
C LEU A 111 7.07 -3.43 -39.24
N THR A 112 8.15 -4.12 -39.58
CA THR A 112 8.51 -5.41 -38.94
C THR A 112 9.94 -5.44 -38.45
N THR A 113 10.14 -6.14 -37.33
CA THR A 113 11.43 -6.63 -36.83
C THR A 113 11.47 -8.16 -36.88
N GLY A 114 12.50 -8.79 -36.29
CA GLY A 114 12.50 -10.23 -36.08
C GLY A 114 11.46 -10.76 -35.08
N LYS A 115 10.80 -9.90 -34.28
CA LYS A 115 9.87 -10.31 -33.21
C LYS A 115 8.49 -9.65 -33.27
N ILE A 116 8.37 -8.45 -33.83
CA ILE A 116 7.12 -7.68 -33.77
C ILE A 116 6.76 -7.08 -35.13
N GLU A 117 5.47 -6.83 -35.32
CA GLU A 117 4.91 -6.03 -36.40
C GLU A 117 4.15 -4.84 -35.83
N VAL A 118 4.55 -3.63 -36.20
CA VAL A 118 3.77 -2.39 -35.98
C VAL A 118 3.01 -2.10 -37.27
N ARG A 119 1.68 -2.11 -37.21
CA ARG A 119 0.81 -1.75 -38.34
C ARG A 119 0.34 -0.31 -38.17
N ALA A 120 0.61 0.53 -39.16
CA ALA A 120 0.11 1.90 -39.25
C ALA A 120 -1.06 1.98 -40.23
N GLN A 121 -2.29 1.99 -39.72
CA GLN A 121 -3.51 2.14 -40.53
C GLN A 121 -3.50 3.47 -41.27
N LYS A 122 -4.03 3.53 -42.50
CA LYS A 122 -3.93 4.75 -43.33
C LYS A 122 -5.06 5.76 -43.14
N LYS A 123 -6.26 5.30 -42.74
CA LYS A 123 -7.50 6.08 -42.75
C LYS A 123 -8.42 5.78 -41.55
N PRO A 124 -8.38 6.59 -40.48
CA PRO A 124 -7.32 7.55 -40.14
C PRO A 124 -6.01 6.84 -39.75
N LEU A 125 -4.94 7.61 -39.52
CA LEU A 125 -3.69 7.08 -38.98
C LEU A 125 -3.89 6.58 -37.55
N LYS A 126 -3.81 5.26 -37.39
CA LYS A 126 -3.81 4.54 -36.11
C LYS A 126 -2.69 3.52 -36.09
N PHE A 127 -2.32 3.06 -34.89
CA PHE A 127 -1.31 2.04 -34.69
C PHE A 127 -1.87 0.79 -34.02
N SER A 128 -1.29 -0.35 -34.37
CA SER A 128 -1.51 -1.62 -33.67
C SER A 128 -0.25 -2.46 -33.71
N VAL A 129 -0.02 -3.25 -32.67
CA VAL A 129 1.19 -4.07 -32.52
C VAL A 129 0.83 -5.53 -32.43
N TYR A 130 1.58 -6.35 -33.17
CA TYR A 130 1.45 -7.79 -33.19
C TYR A 130 2.77 -8.44 -32.81
N ARG A 131 2.66 -9.58 -32.12
CA ARG A 131 3.78 -10.48 -31.82
C ARG A 131 3.30 -11.89 -32.07
N ASP A 132 4.03 -12.65 -32.87
CA ASP A 132 3.66 -14.02 -33.27
C ASP A 132 2.23 -14.07 -33.84
N ASP A 133 1.88 -13.11 -34.72
CA ASP A 133 0.55 -12.87 -35.31
C ASP A 133 -0.60 -12.60 -34.30
N ARG A 134 -0.33 -12.57 -33.00
CA ARG A 134 -1.27 -12.18 -31.95
C ARG A 134 -1.28 -10.67 -31.77
N LEU A 135 -2.46 -10.07 -31.75
CA LEU A 135 -2.63 -8.66 -31.35
C LEU A 135 -2.16 -8.48 -29.91
N VAL A 136 -1.24 -7.52 -29.70
CA VAL A 136 -0.77 -7.10 -28.38
C VAL A 136 -1.59 -5.89 -27.92
N TRP A 137 -1.69 -4.86 -28.75
CA TRP A 137 -2.58 -3.71 -28.52
C TRP A 137 -2.92 -3.02 -29.85
N ALA A 138 -4.04 -2.31 -29.89
CA ALA A 138 -4.45 -1.45 -30.98
C ALA A 138 -5.01 -0.12 -30.45
N GLU A 139 -4.82 0.96 -31.21
CA GLU A 139 -5.46 2.24 -30.91
C GLU A 139 -6.97 2.18 -31.20
N ALA A 140 -7.76 2.49 -30.17
CA ALA A 140 -9.21 2.60 -30.28
C ALA A 140 -9.60 3.83 -31.12
N ALA A 141 -8.96 4.97 -30.83
CA ALA A 141 -9.07 6.22 -31.57
C ALA A 141 -7.67 6.74 -31.98
N PRO A 142 -7.55 7.56 -33.03
CA PRO A 142 -6.28 8.21 -33.36
C PRO A 142 -5.73 9.03 -32.20
N LEU A 143 -4.41 9.18 -32.14
CA LEU A 143 -3.77 10.11 -31.20
C LEU A 143 -4.40 11.50 -31.30
N SER A 144 -4.68 12.10 -30.15
CA SER A 144 -5.29 13.42 -30.05
C SER A 144 -4.45 14.37 -29.20
N TRP A 145 -4.57 15.66 -29.48
CA TRP A 145 -3.89 16.70 -28.73
C TRP A 145 -4.69 18.01 -28.70
N THR A 146 -4.40 18.80 -27.67
CA THR A 146 -4.78 20.21 -27.56
C THR A 146 -3.51 21.06 -27.63
N ASP A 147 -3.58 22.34 -27.30
CA ASP A 147 -2.38 23.15 -27.11
C ASP A 147 -1.59 22.79 -25.85
N THR A 148 -2.21 22.11 -24.88
CA THR A 148 -1.61 21.83 -23.57
C THR A 148 -1.51 20.35 -23.23
N SER A 149 -2.15 19.45 -23.97
CA SER A 149 -2.19 18.03 -23.63
C SER A 149 -2.19 17.09 -24.84
N THR A 150 -1.79 15.83 -24.61
CA THR A 150 -1.88 14.73 -25.57
C THR A 150 -2.47 13.49 -24.93
N THR A 151 -3.29 12.77 -25.70
CA THR A 151 -3.93 11.53 -25.26
C THR A 151 -3.73 10.41 -26.28
N GLN A 152 -3.42 9.22 -25.80
CA GLN A 152 -3.57 7.98 -26.57
C GLN A 152 -4.69 7.14 -25.99
N SER A 153 -5.50 6.59 -26.90
CA SER A 153 -6.57 5.67 -26.56
C SER A 153 -6.32 4.28 -27.14
N LEU A 154 -6.27 3.25 -26.28
CA LEU A 154 -6.03 1.86 -26.67
C LEU A 154 -7.27 0.99 -26.43
N THR A 155 -7.54 0.04 -27.32
CA THR A 155 -8.52 -1.02 -27.08
C THR A 155 -8.07 -1.85 -25.88
N ARG A 156 -8.99 -2.13 -24.94
CA ARG A 156 -8.69 -2.96 -23.77
C ARG A 156 -9.24 -4.37 -23.94
N GLY A 157 -8.42 -5.39 -23.67
CA GLY A 157 -8.85 -6.77 -23.61
C GLY A 157 -9.79 -7.04 -22.43
N ALA A 158 -10.69 -8.02 -22.58
CA ALA A 158 -11.71 -8.35 -21.56
C ALA A 158 -11.09 -8.73 -20.20
N SER A 159 -9.98 -9.45 -20.20
CA SER A 159 -9.24 -9.88 -19.00
C SER A 159 -7.90 -9.16 -18.83
N GLU A 160 -7.64 -8.11 -19.61
CA GLU A 160 -6.39 -7.36 -19.55
C GLU A 160 -6.28 -6.60 -18.23
N GLN A 161 -5.11 -6.66 -17.60
CA GLN A 161 -4.80 -6.04 -16.31
C GLN A 161 -3.66 -5.06 -16.46
N PHE A 162 -3.63 -4.04 -15.61
CA PHE A 162 -2.68 -2.93 -15.69
C PHE A 162 -2.00 -2.72 -14.34
N PHE A 163 -0.67 -2.57 -14.39
CA PHE A 163 0.18 -2.37 -13.23
C PHE A 163 1.20 -1.25 -13.52
N GLY A 164 1.76 -0.66 -12.47
CA GLY A 164 2.79 0.38 -12.58
C GLY A 164 2.30 1.74 -12.08
N GLY A 165 2.70 2.83 -12.74
CA GLY A 165 2.33 4.19 -12.36
C GLY A 165 3.24 4.83 -11.31
N GLY A 166 4.36 4.19 -10.96
CA GLY A 166 5.21 4.57 -9.83
C GLY A 166 4.78 3.94 -8.52
N MET A 167 4.98 4.66 -7.42
CA MET A 167 4.42 4.33 -6.11
C MET A 167 3.03 4.97 -5.99
N GLN A 168 2.00 4.13 -6.05
CA GLN A 168 0.60 4.52 -5.88
C GLN A 168 0.15 3.99 -4.52
N ASN A 169 0.15 4.83 -3.49
CA ASN A 169 -0.08 4.38 -2.11
C ASN A 169 -1.42 3.65 -2.00
N GLY A 170 -1.41 2.49 -1.35
CA GLY A 170 -2.58 1.61 -1.19
C GLY A 170 -2.93 0.70 -2.38
N ARG A 171 -2.28 0.86 -3.53
CA ARG A 171 -2.70 0.28 -4.82
C ARG A 171 -1.54 -0.39 -5.56
N PHE A 172 -1.84 -1.43 -6.32
CA PHE A 172 -0.85 -2.11 -7.17
C PHE A 172 -1.40 -2.53 -8.54
N SER A 173 -2.71 -2.80 -8.63
CA SER A 173 -3.48 -3.14 -9.83
C SER A 173 -4.50 -2.05 -10.11
N HIS A 174 -4.67 -1.68 -11.39
CA HIS A 174 -5.33 -0.43 -11.75
C HIS A 174 -6.44 -0.60 -12.80
N ARG A 175 -6.87 -1.83 -13.09
CA ARG A 175 -7.87 -2.09 -14.12
C ARG A 175 -9.21 -1.43 -13.74
N ASP A 176 -9.86 -0.74 -14.69
CA ASP A 176 -11.07 0.09 -14.45
C ASP A 176 -10.86 1.29 -13.52
N GLU A 177 -9.62 1.62 -13.18
CA GLU A 177 -9.31 2.78 -12.35
C GLU A 177 -8.59 3.87 -13.15
N THR A 178 -8.59 5.08 -12.58
CA THR A 178 -7.71 6.17 -13.01
C THR A 178 -6.66 6.42 -11.95
N ILE A 179 -5.41 6.41 -12.36
CA ILE A 179 -4.28 6.81 -11.52
C ILE A 179 -3.74 8.17 -11.97
N LYS A 180 -3.29 8.97 -11.00
CA LYS A 180 -2.60 10.23 -11.26
C LYS A 180 -1.11 9.96 -11.43
N ILE A 181 -0.55 10.58 -12.46
CA ILE A 181 0.87 10.53 -12.81
C ILE A 181 1.41 11.93 -12.60
N SER A 182 1.47 12.32 -11.33
CA SER A 182 1.87 13.64 -10.88
C SER A 182 2.54 13.52 -9.53
N LYS A 183 3.25 14.55 -9.10
CA LYS A 183 3.65 14.67 -7.70
C LYS A 183 2.45 14.98 -6.82
N ASP A 184 2.44 14.48 -5.60
CA ASP A 184 1.56 14.95 -4.53
C ASP A 184 2.24 14.80 -3.17
N PHE A 185 1.92 15.69 -2.24
CA PHE A 185 2.40 15.62 -0.86
C PHE A 185 1.49 14.77 0.02
N ASN A 186 0.77 13.82 -0.58
CA ASN A 186 -0.05 12.86 0.14
C ASN A 186 0.77 11.58 0.37
N TRP A 187 1.34 11.46 1.56
CA TRP A 187 2.19 10.34 1.95
C TRP A 187 1.40 9.11 2.43
N GLU A 188 0.08 9.23 2.57
CA GLU A 188 -0.78 8.17 3.10
C GLU A 188 -1.52 7.43 1.97
N ASP A 189 -2.49 6.58 2.35
CA ASP A 189 -3.34 5.85 1.42
C ASP A 189 -4.00 6.78 0.39
N GLY A 190 -4.06 6.35 -0.86
CA GLY A 190 -4.57 7.14 -1.98
C GLY A 190 -3.60 8.17 -2.58
N GLY A 191 -2.43 8.39 -1.98
CA GLY A 191 -1.38 9.27 -2.53
C GLY A 191 -0.54 8.67 -3.67
N ASN A 192 0.25 9.51 -4.34
CA ASN A 192 1.16 9.14 -5.43
C ASN A 192 2.51 9.89 -5.36
N PRO A 193 3.24 9.83 -4.22
CA PRO A 193 4.41 10.66 -3.94
C PRO A 193 5.65 10.28 -4.74
N ASN A 194 5.66 9.14 -5.44
CA ASN A 194 6.73 8.75 -6.35
C ASN A 194 6.14 8.20 -7.66
N ALA A 195 5.23 8.96 -8.25
CA ALA A 195 4.60 8.59 -9.52
C ALA A 195 5.66 8.40 -10.63
N SER A 196 5.38 7.48 -11.55
CA SER A 196 6.26 7.23 -12.70
C SER A 196 5.41 7.07 -13.95
N PRO A 197 5.74 7.74 -15.06
CA PRO A 197 4.99 7.65 -16.32
C PRO A 197 5.27 6.35 -17.08
N TYR A 198 5.23 5.23 -16.37
CA TYR A 198 5.42 3.88 -16.90
C TYR A 198 4.34 2.95 -16.37
N TYR A 199 3.72 2.17 -17.26
CA TYR A 199 2.80 1.09 -16.89
C TYR A 199 3.08 -0.15 -17.74
N MET A 200 2.58 -1.30 -17.27
CA MET A 200 2.66 -2.59 -17.96
C MET A 200 1.31 -3.30 -17.95
N SER A 201 1.09 -4.15 -18.95
CA SER A 201 -0.15 -4.87 -19.20
C SER A 201 0.07 -6.38 -19.34
N THR A 202 -0.88 -7.17 -18.85
CA THR A 202 -0.91 -8.63 -19.06
C THR A 202 -1.12 -9.04 -20.52
N ALA A 203 -1.53 -8.11 -21.42
CA ALA A 203 -1.56 -8.36 -22.85
C ALA A 203 -0.15 -8.54 -23.46
N GLY A 204 0.90 -8.20 -22.72
CA GLY A 204 2.29 -8.44 -23.11
C GLY A 204 2.99 -7.19 -23.64
N TYR A 205 2.80 -6.06 -22.96
CA TYR A 205 3.54 -4.84 -23.25
C TYR A 205 3.68 -3.97 -22.00
N GLY A 206 4.67 -3.07 -22.02
CA GLY A 206 4.65 -1.86 -21.19
C GLY A 206 4.98 -0.62 -21.98
N VAL A 207 4.70 0.53 -21.39
CA VAL A 207 4.78 1.84 -22.05
C VAL A 207 5.43 2.84 -21.10
N LEU A 208 6.47 3.53 -21.57
CA LEU A 208 6.99 4.74 -20.95
C LEU A 208 6.51 5.96 -21.73
N ARG A 209 5.86 6.88 -21.04
CA ARG A 209 5.62 8.25 -21.49
C ARG A 209 6.88 9.08 -21.24
N ASN A 210 7.64 9.42 -22.29
CA ASN A 210 8.90 10.15 -22.17
C ASN A 210 8.65 11.64 -21.98
N THR A 211 8.22 12.02 -20.78
CA THR A 211 7.85 13.40 -20.42
C THR A 211 8.12 13.67 -18.94
N PHE A 212 8.34 14.94 -18.61
CA PHE A 212 8.34 15.46 -17.24
C PHE A 212 7.05 16.20 -16.89
N SER A 213 6.09 16.30 -17.81
CA SER A 213 4.78 16.86 -17.51
C SER A 213 3.94 15.87 -16.71
N PRO A 214 3.08 16.34 -15.80
CA PRO A 214 2.09 15.50 -15.15
C PRO A 214 1.09 14.90 -16.14
N GLY A 215 0.32 13.92 -15.68
CA GLY A 215 -0.70 13.25 -16.48
C GLY A 215 -1.64 12.37 -15.66
N SER A 216 -2.48 11.62 -16.37
CA SER A 216 -3.40 10.65 -15.79
C SER A 216 -3.58 9.46 -16.72
N TYR A 217 -3.67 8.26 -16.13
CA TYR A 217 -3.90 7.01 -16.84
C TYR A 217 -5.22 6.41 -16.39
N THR A 218 -6.19 6.37 -17.29
CA THR A 218 -7.49 5.72 -17.10
C THR A 218 -7.46 4.37 -17.79
N PHE A 219 -7.48 3.29 -17.01
CA PHE A 219 -7.48 1.92 -17.53
C PHE A 219 -8.91 1.38 -17.73
N GLY A 220 -9.81 2.26 -18.17
CA GLY A 220 -11.17 1.92 -18.62
C GLY A 220 -11.18 1.21 -19.98
N SER A 221 -12.35 1.06 -20.59
CA SER A 221 -12.49 0.49 -21.94
C SER A 221 -13.12 1.53 -22.87
N PRO A 222 -12.34 2.27 -23.67
CA PRO A 222 -10.91 2.08 -23.94
C PRO A 222 -9.99 2.59 -22.83
N VAL A 223 -8.73 2.15 -22.85
CA VAL A 223 -7.66 2.74 -22.02
C VAL A 223 -7.37 4.14 -22.57
N ALA A 224 -7.21 5.14 -21.71
CA ALA A 224 -6.81 6.49 -22.07
C ALA A 224 -5.61 6.93 -21.22
N VAL A 225 -4.50 7.29 -21.87
CA VAL A 225 -3.30 7.81 -21.20
C VAL A 225 -2.98 9.21 -21.68
N THR A 226 -3.01 10.18 -20.76
CA THR A 226 -2.91 11.62 -21.02
C THR A 226 -1.75 12.24 -20.26
N HIS A 227 -1.07 13.20 -20.88
CA HIS A 227 -0.13 14.10 -20.20
C HIS A 227 -0.31 15.55 -20.65
N ASP A 228 0.07 16.47 -19.78
CA ASP A 228 0.02 17.93 -19.97
C ASP A 228 1.20 18.40 -20.83
N GLU A 229 1.28 17.84 -22.04
CA GLU A 229 2.24 18.18 -23.06
C GLU A 229 1.65 18.02 -24.46
N LYS A 230 1.93 18.99 -25.35
CA LYS A 230 1.42 18.99 -26.73
C LYS A 230 1.99 17.88 -27.62
N ARG A 231 3.23 17.42 -27.38
CA ARG A 231 3.82 16.31 -28.14
C ARG A 231 3.47 14.97 -27.51
N PHE A 232 3.39 13.92 -28.33
CA PHE A 232 3.25 12.56 -27.84
C PHE A 232 4.54 11.79 -28.14
N ASP A 233 5.24 11.30 -27.10
CA ASP A 233 6.50 10.57 -27.28
C ASP A 233 6.65 9.36 -26.35
N ALA A 234 6.38 8.15 -26.86
CA ALA A 234 6.27 6.92 -26.08
C ALA A 234 7.32 5.89 -26.46
N TYR A 235 7.78 5.11 -25.50
CA TYR A 235 8.54 3.89 -25.75
C TYR A 235 7.68 2.69 -25.35
N TYR A 236 7.59 1.70 -26.24
CA TYR A 236 6.88 0.45 -26.01
C TYR A 236 7.86 -0.70 -25.85
N PHE A 237 7.59 -1.54 -24.86
CA PHE A 237 8.38 -2.71 -24.51
C PHE A 237 7.52 -3.95 -24.69
N ILE A 238 7.72 -4.72 -25.76
CA ILE A 238 6.83 -5.83 -26.11
C ILE A 238 7.36 -7.14 -25.50
N GLY A 239 6.59 -7.71 -24.57
CA GLY A 239 7.08 -8.78 -23.70
C GLY A 239 6.15 -9.08 -22.53
N ASP A 240 6.40 -10.17 -21.83
CA ASP A 240 5.77 -10.37 -20.52
C ASP A 240 6.20 -9.25 -19.53
N LEU A 241 5.56 -9.21 -18.36
CA LEU A 241 5.76 -8.16 -17.35
C LEU A 241 7.25 -7.99 -16.98
N LYS A 242 8.00 -9.09 -16.85
CA LYS A 242 9.45 -9.06 -16.55
C LYS A 242 10.28 -8.53 -17.72
N THR A 243 9.97 -8.95 -18.95
CA THR A 243 10.62 -8.44 -20.15
C THR A 243 10.38 -6.94 -20.30
N SER A 244 9.16 -6.47 -20.00
CA SER A 244 8.83 -5.05 -20.00
C SER A 244 9.70 -4.26 -19.01
N LEU A 245 9.78 -4.72 -17.75
CA LEU A 245 10.64 -4.10 -16.72
C LEU A 245 12.12 -4.10 -17.11
N ASP A 246 12.61 -5.21 -17.68
CA ASP A 246 13.98 -5.31 -18.16
C ASP A 246 14.28 -4.26 -19.24
N ARG A 247 13.41 -4.13 -20.24
CA ARG A 247 13.61 -3.14 -21.32
C ARG A 247 13.41 -1.69 -20.82
N TYR A 248 12.43 -1.45 -19.95
CA TYR A 248 12.20 -0.14 -19.36
C TYR A 248 13.40 0.36 -18.56
N THR A 249 13.95 -0.49 -17.68
CA THR A 249 15.12 -0.12 -16.87
C THR A 249 16.42 -0.14 -17.67
N GLU A 250 16.54 -0.96 -18.73
CA GLU A 250 17.65 -0.84 -19.68
C GLU A 250 17.66 0.55 -20.33
N LEU A 251 16.49 1.09 -20.68
CA LEU A 251 16.33 2.38 -21.35
C LEU A 251 16.58 3.58 -20.41
N THR A 252 15.99 3.54 -19.22
CA THR A 252 15.94 4.67 -18.28
C THR A 252 17.07 4.69 -17.25
N GLY A 253 17.84 3.59 -17.18
CA GLY A 253 18.90 3.37 -16.21
C GLY A 253 18.55 2.20 -15.31
N ARG A 254 19.48 1.25 -15.22
CA ARG A 254 19.34 0.09 -14.33
C ARG A 254 19.17 0.55 -12.88
N PRO A 255 18.33 -0.12 -12.07
CA PRO A 255 18.29 0.15 -10.64
C PRO A 255 19.70 0.10 -10.07
N PHE A 256 20.10 1.06 -9.23
CA PHE A 256 21.47 1.05 -8.71
C PHE A 256 21.73 -0.23 -7.90
N MET A 257 22.98 -0.70 -7.88
CA MET A 257 23.36 -1.77 -6.96
C MET A 257 23.67 -1.14 -5.60
N PRO A 258 22.90 -1.40 -4.53
CA PRO A 258 23.20 -0.83 -3.23
C PRO A 258 24.55 -1.38 -2.71
N PRO A 259 25.28 -0.58 -1.93
CA PRO A 259 26.26 -1.15 -1.01
C PRO A 259 25.51 -2.01 0.02
N ILE A 260 26.15 -3.04 0.56
CA ILE A 260 25.49 -4.03 1.43
C ILE A 260 24.85 -3.40 2.67
N TYR A 261 25.47 -2.35 3.23
CA TYR A 261 24.91 -1.62 4.37
C TYR A 261 23.60 -0.92 4.04
N GLY A 262 23.33 -0.61 2.77
CA GLY A 262 22.03 -0.06 2.35
C GLY A 262 20.88 -1.07 2.42
N LEU A 263 21.19 -2.36 2.56
CA LEU A 263 20.21 -3.42 2.83
C LEU A 263 20.07 -3.71 4.33
N GLU A 264 20.93 -3.14 5.18
CA GLU A 264 20.85 -3.28 6.64
C GLU A 264 19.90 -2.23 7.22
N TYR A 265 19.54 -2.40 8.50
CA TYR A 265 18.67 -1.45 9.20
C TYR A 265 19.34 -0.07 9.34
N GLY A 266 18.64 0.97 8.88
CA GLY A 266 19.04 2.36 9.04
C GLY A 266 18.39 3.03 10.25
N ASP A 267 19.08 3.98 10.86
CA ASP A 267 18.54 4.91 11.87
C ASP A 267 18.69 6.36 11.41
N SER A 268 17.79 7.22 11.87
CA SER A 268 17.79 8.63 11.53
C SER A 268 17.28 9.47 12.70
N ASP A 269 17.99 10.55 13.01
CA ASP A 269 17.56 11.61 13.93
C ASP A 269 18.41 12.88 13.70
N CYS A 270 18.04 13.97 14.38
CA CYS A 270 18.93 15.11 14.58
C CYS A 270 19.57 15.02 15.97
N TYR A 271 20.90 14.89 15.99
CA TYR A 271 21.68 14.79 17.23
C TYR A 271 22.28 16.13 17.67
N ASN A 272 22.43 17.09 16.74
CA ASN A 272 22.98 18.41 17.02
C ASN A 272 21.89 19.41 17.46
N ARG A 273 21.26 19.17 18.61
CA ARG A 273 20.10 19.97 19.05
C ARG A 273 20.39 21.02 20.12
N GLY A 274 21.62 21.13 20.62
CA GLY A 274 21.94 22.02 21.76
C GLY A 274 21.67 23.50 21.49
N HIS A 275 21.68 23.94 20.23
CA HIS A 275 21.34 25.31 19.85
C HIS A 275 19.84 25.63 20.00
N TYR A 276 18.96 24.62 19.94
CA TYR A 276 17.52 24.80 20.17
C TYR A 276 17.17 25.14 21.62
N ALA A 277 18.14 25.14 22.54
CA ALA A 277 17.96 25.71 23.87
C ALA A 277 17.53 27.19 23.84
N LYS A 278 17.82 27.89 22.75
CA LYS A 278 17.41 29.28 22.51
C LYS A 278 16.14 29.38 21.66
N ASP A 279 15.66 28.28 21.10
CA ASP A 279 14.47 28.23 20.26
C ASP A 279 13.20 28.42 21.12
N PRO A 280 12.39 29.46 20.83
CA PRO A 280 11.13 29.67 21.53
C PRO A 280 10.10 28.57 21.29
N ASP A 281 10.24 27.72 20.27
CA ASP A 281 9.27 26.66 19.95
C ASP A 281 9.13 25.65 21.10
N PRO A 282 7.99 25.61 21.82
CA PRO A 282 7.79 24.71 22.95
C PRO A 282 7.75 23.22 22.54
N SER A 283 7.60 22.90 21.25
CA SER A 283 7.46 21.54 20.72
C SER A 283 8.78 20.87 20.33
N ASN A 284 9.91 21.59 20.41
CA ASN A 284 11.22 21.07 20.01
C ASN A 284 11.66 19.84 20.85
N ASP A 285 12.01 18.75 20.17
CA ASP A 285 12.43 17.46 20.77
C ASP A 285 13.59 17.60 21.78
N TRP A 286 14.48 18.58 21.60
CA TRP A 286 15.57 18.85 22.55
C TRP A 286 15.09 19.04 23.99
N LYS A 287 13.91 19.64 24.19
CA LYS A 287 13.37 19.96 25.52
C LYS A 287 13.01 18.71 26.32
N VAL A 288 12.80 17.57 25.66
CA VAL A 288 12.55 16.28 26.31
C VAL A 288 13.73 15.31 26.19
N ASN A 289 14.62 15.50 25.20
CA ASN A 289 15.83 14.72 24.97
C ASN A 289 17.09 15.61 25.05
N PRO A 290 17.44 16.14 26.24
CA PRO A 290 18.53 17.10 26.40
C PRO A 290 19.92 16.48 26.21
N ASP A 291 20.02 15.17 26.00
CA ASP A 291 21.25 14.41 25.75
C ASP A 291 21.71 14.44 24.29
N LYS A 292 20.90 15.01 23.39
CA LYS A 292 21.24 15.33 21.99
C LYS A 292 21.73 16.78 21.88
N VAL A 293 22.98 17.06 22.26
CA VAL A 293 23.51 18.43 22.28
C VAL A 293 24.31 18.73 21.02
N THR A 294 25.12 17.78 20.57
CA THR A 294 26.09 17.91 19.47
C THR A 294 26.01 16.69 18.55
N THR A 295 26.57 16.78 17.34
CA THR A 295 26.57 15.65 16.39
C THR A 295 27.23 14.39 16.97
N LEU A 296 28.21 14.55 17.85
CA LEU A 296 28.90 13.43 18.48
C LEU A 296 27.98 12.59 19.38
N ASP A 297 26.85 13.14 19.82
CA ASP A 297 25.87 12.40 20.63
C ASP A 297 25.19 11.27 19.85
N ALA A 298 25.25 11.28 18.50
CA ALA A 298 24.88 10.13 17.67
C ALA A 298 25.63 8.84 18.06
N VAL A 299 26.86 8.96 18.59
CA VAL A 299 27.67 7.83 19.03
C VAL A 299 27.03 7.10 20.23
N LYS A 300 26.21 7.78 21.04
CA LYS A 300 25.48 7.15 22.16
C LYS A 300 24.43 6.16 21.63
N VAL A 301 23.68 6.54 20.60
CA VAL A 301 22.70 5.65 19.95
C VAL A 301 23.41 4.51 19.20
N ALA A 302 24.50 4.82 18.49
CA ALA A 302 25.35 3.80 17.86
C ALA A 302 25.89 2.77 18.87
N GLN A 303 26.29 3.21 20.06
CA GLN A 303 26.71 2.31 21.14
C GLN A 303 25.54 1.48 21.66
N ARG A 304 24.35 2.07 21.79
CA ARG A 304 23.16 1.36 22.26
C ARG A 304 22.72 0.23 21.33
N PHE A 305 22.90 0.36 20.02
CA PHE A 305 22.73 -0.78 19.10
C PHE A 305 23.59 -1.99 19.51
N ARG A 306 24.84 -1.77 19.94
CA ARG A 306 25.73 -2.83 20.43
C ARG A 306 25.29 -3.37 21.78
N ASP A 307 24.94 -2.49 22.71
CA ASP A 307 24.55 -2.87 24.06
C ASP A 307 23.25 -3.70 24.07
N GLU A 308 22.34 -3.41 23.14
CA GLU A 308 21.05 -4.12 22.97
C GLU A 308 21.16 -5.35 22.06
N ASP A 309 22.35 -5.70 21.55
CA ASP A 309 22.58 -6.75 20.54
C ASP A 309 21.68 -6.60 19.29
N MET A 310 21.57 -5.38 18.79
CA MET A 310 20.72 -4.99 17.68
C MET A 310 21.52 -4.72 16.40
N PRO A 311 21.09 -5.26 15.25
CA PRO A 311 21.65 -4.88 13.97
C PRO A 311 21.43 -3.42 13.62
N GLY A 312 22.43 -2.82 12.97
CA GLY A 312 22.40 -1.44 12.48
C GLY A 312 23.54 -1.21 11.50
N GLY A 313 23.22 -0.83 10.26
CA GLY A 313 24.21 -0.68 9.19
C GLY A 313 24.62 0.76 8.91
N TRP A 314 23.73 1.72 9.10
CA TRP A 314 23.98 3.13 8.81
C TRP A 314 23.08 4.08 9.62
N MET A 315 23.53 5.32 9.78
CA MET A 315 22.82 6.36 10.55
C MET A 315 22.84 7.71 9.84
N LEU A 316 21.70 8.38 9.69
CA LEU A 316 21.64 9.82 9.41
C LEU A 316 21.81 10.58 10.72
N VAL A 317 22.81 11.46 10.78
CA VAL A 317 23.16 12.13 12.04
C VAL A 317 22.62 13.57 12.17
N ASN A 318 21.87 14.04 11.16
CA ASN A 318 21.41 15.42 11.06
C ASN A 318 20.01 15.58 10.45
N ASP A 319 19.13 14.58 10.60
CA ASP A 319 17.82 14.57 9.93
C ASP A 319 16.79 15.44 10.66
N ASP A 320 16.88 16.76 10.45
CA ASP A 320 15.89 17.78 10.83
C ASP A 320 16.27 19.13 10.16
N TYR A 321 15.28 20.00 9.96
CA TYR A 321 15.52 21.39 9.55
C TYR A 321 16.28 22.14 10.64
N GLY A 322 17.38 22.78 10.29
CA GLY A 322 18.21 23.51 11.26
C GLY A 322 19.26 22.65 11.95
N CYS A 323 19.25 21.32 11.81
CA CYS A 323 20.12 20.46 12.62
C CYS A 323 21.61 20.78 12.46
N GLY A 324 22.10 20.92 11.22
CA GLY A 324 23.53 21.08 10.94
C GLY A 324 24.37 19.91 11.46
N TYR A 325 25.66 20.14 11.66
CA TYR A 325 26.54 19.19 12.34
C TYR A 325 27.74 19.90 12.98
N SER A 326 27.84 19.86 14.32
CA SER A 326 28.80 20.63 15.10
C SER A 326 29.19 19.89 16.39
N ASP A 327 30.33 20.28 16.97
CA ASP A 327 30.78 19.85 18.31
C ASP A 327 30.40 20.87 19.41
N ASN A 328 29.70 21.94 19.04
CA ASN A 328 29.30 23.03 19.89
C ASN A 328 27.85 23.44 19.61
N THR A 329 27.31 24.31 20.46
CA THR A 329 25.92 24.78 20.35
C THR A 329 25.80 26.11 19.60
N GLU A 330 26.83 26.50 18.84
CA GLU A 330 26.75 27.72 18.03
C GLU A 330 25.80 27.51 16.85
N PHE A 331 25.08 28.58 16.51
CA PHE A 331 24.08 28.59 15.46
C PHE A 331 24.14 29.90 14.69
N GLU A 332 23.57 29.87 13.49
CA GLU A 332 23.18 31.06 12.75
C GLU A 332 21.65 31.11 12.65
N GLN A 333 21.10 32.31 12.51
CA GLN A 333 19.66 32.47 12.31
C GLN A 333 19.41 32.88 10.87
N VAL A 334 18.65 32.06 10.14
CA VAL A 334 18.26 32.31 8.75
C VAL A 334 16.74 32.22 8.67
N ASP A 335 16.11 33.32 8.24
CA ASP A 335 14.66 33.45 8.12
C ASP A 335 13.88 33.00 9.37
N GLY A 336 14.41 33.33 10.56
CA GLY A 336 13.80 33.01 11.84
C GLY A 336 14.08 31.59 12.35
N THR A 337 14.64 30.70 11.51
CA THR A 337 15.03 29.33 11.88
C THR A 337 16.45 29.32 12.44
N TYR A 338 16.67 28.52 13.50
CA TYR A 338 17.96 28.32 14.12
C TYR A 338 18.70 27.20 13.39
N TRP A 339 19.86 27.52 12.82
CA TRP A 339 20.69 26.59 12.07
C TRP A 339 21.96 26.29 12.86
N GLY A 340 22.10 25.05 13.34
CA GLY A 340 23.36 24.52 13.80
C GLY A 340 24.43 24.65 12.71
N LYS A 341 25.66 24.98 13.11
CA LYS A 341 26.78 25.08 12.16
C LYS A 341 27.04 23.76 11.44
N ARG A 342 27.68 23.85 10.27
CA ARG A 342 28.15 22.72 9.45
C ARG A 342 29.68 22.61 9.52
N GLU A 343 30.20 21.91 10.53
CA GLU A 343 31.63 21.79 10.82
C GLU A 343 32.18 20.41 10.43
N ILE A 344 33.06 20.39 9.42
CA ILE A 344 33.67 19.15 8.91
C ILE A 344 34.48 18.39 9.98
N PRO A 345 35.28 19.03 10.86
CA PRO A 345 36.01 18.30 11.91
C PRO A 345 35.10 17.51 12.85
N ALA A 346 34.00 18.10 13.32
CA ALA A 346 33.02 17.44 14.20
C ALA A 346 32.32 16.28 13.47
N LEU A 347 31.94 16.50 12.21
CA LEU A 347 31.35 15.46 11.37
C LEU A 347 32.32 14.30 11.14
N LYS A 348 33.59 14.59 10.84
CA LYS A 348 34.62 13.58 10.66
C LYS A 348 34.83 12.77 11.93
N GLN A 349 34.91 13.41 13.10
CA GLN A 349 35.05 12.72 14.37
C GLN A 349 33.87 11.76 14.61
N THR A 350 32.65 12.22 14.34
CA THR A 350 31.44 11.39 14.46
C THR A 350 31.51 10.19 13.51
N GLY A 351 31.83 10.40 12.23
CA GLY A 351 32.00 9.33 11.25
C GLY A 351 33.09 8.33 11.62
N ASP A 352 34.21 8.79 12.20
CA ASP A 352 35.28 7.93 12.70
C ASP A 352 34.81 7.02 13.85
N GLU A 353 33.98 7.52 14.77
CA GLU A 353 33.41 6.75 15.88
C GLU A 353 32.31 5.78 15.47
N LEU A 354 31.46 6.15 14.50
CA LEU A 354 30.43 5.26 13.95
C LEU A 354 31.07 4.05 13.25
N ARG A 355 32.11 4.27 12.44
CA ARG A 355 32.80 3.19 11.73
C ARG A 355 33.53 2.21 12.66
N LYS A 356 34.00 2.65 13.84
CA LYS A 356 34.53 1.73 14.87
C LYS A 356 33.47 0.73 15.36
N ARG A 357 32.19 1.04 15.16
CA ARG A 357 31.02 0.22 15.53
C ARG A 357 30.36 -0.45 14.32
N ASN A 358 31.00 -0.41 13.15
CA ASN A 358 30.49 -0.91 11.87
C ASN A 358 29.20 -0.22 11.39
N ILE A 359 29.04 1.08 11.70
CA ILE A 359 27.91 1.88 11.24
C ILE A 359 28.44 2.93 10.25
N GLU A 360 27.84 2.99 9.06
CA GLU A 360 28.17 4.01 8.07
C GLU A 360 27.41 5.32 8.34
N MET A 361 28.07 6.45 8.11
CA MET A 361 27.48 7.76 8.36
C MET A 361 26.73 8.27 7.13
N GLY A 362 25.55 8.83 7.35
CA GLY A 362 24.75 9.50 6.34
C GLY A 362 24.31 10.89 6.75
N LEU A 363 23.81 11.65 5.78
CA LEU A 363 23.27 12.99 6.00
C LEU A 363 21.93 13.20 5.29
N TRP A 364 21.02 13.89 5.96
CA TRP A 364 19.88 14.56 5.35
C TRP A 364 20.33 15.85 4.65
N THR A 365 19.71 16.19 3.51
CA THR A 365 20.13 17.29 2.62
C THR A 365 18.93 17.98 1.96
N GLN A 366 18.90 19.32 2.02
CA GLN A 366 17.69 20.11 1.77
C GLN A 366 17.64 21.08 0.58
N SER A 367 18.76 21.42 -0.04
CA SER A 367 18.73 22.39 -1.14
C SER A 367 19.92 22.28 -2.08
N SER A 368 21.12 22.17 -1.52
CA SER A 368 22.34 22.02 -2.32
C SER A 368 23.40 21.21 -1.59
N LEU A 369 24.27 20.61 -2.38
CA LEU A 369 25.38 19.76 -1.95
C LEU A 369 26.70 20.52 -2.17
N ASP A 370 26.85 21.65 -1.49
CA ASP A 370 27.96 22.61 -1.62
C ASP A 370 29.29 22.13 -0.98
N ARG A 371 29.25 21.11 -0.12
CA ARG A 371 30.42 20.60 0.63
C ARG A 371 30.74 19.13 0.41
N GLN A 372 30.24 18.51 -0.66
CA GLN A 372 30.47 17.08 -0.92
C GLN A 372 31.93 16.63 -0.87
N PRO A 373 32.92 17.38 -1.43
CA PRO A 373 34.31 16.96 -1.35
C PRO A 373 34.75 16.66 0.08
N ALA A 374 34.39 17.54 1.03
CA ALA A 374 34.77 17.40 2.43
C ALA A 374 33.83 16.44 3.19
N GLU A 375 32.51 16.51 2.97
CA GLU A 375 31.54 15.62 3.64
C GLU A 375 31.75 14.14 3.27
N VAL A 376 31.94 13.84 1.99
CA VAL A 376 32.11 12.47 1.49
C VAL A 376 33.57 12.02 1.57
N GLY A 377 34.50 12.88 1.13
CA GLY A 377 35.92 12.57 1.03
C GLY A 377 36.64 12.58 2.37
N ASP A 378 36.43 13.62 3.19
CA ASP A 378 37.17 13.79 4.46
C ASP A 378 36.42 13.19 5.66
N ALA A 379 35.11 13.48 5.77
CA ALA A 379 34.28 13.04 6.90
C ALA A 379 33.70 11.63 6.72
N GLY A 380 33.66 11.11 5.48
CA GLY A 380 33.27 9.74 5.21
C GLY A 380 31.75 9.51 5.12
N VAL A 381 30.97 10.49 4.67
CA VAL A 381 29.53 10.30 4.40
C VAL A 381 29.31 9.29 3.27
N ARG A 382 28.38 8.35 3.49
CA ARG A 382 28.08 7.21 2.61
C ARG A 382 26.59 7.04 2.28
N VAL A 383 25.72 7.82 2.91
CA VAL A 383 24.27 7.85 2.64
C VAL A 383 23.78 9.29 2.52
N ARG A 384 22.85 9.54 1.59
CA ARG A 384 22.13 10.82 1.48
C ARG A 384 20.63 10.61 1.56
N LYS A 385 19.93 11.36 2.41
CA LYS A 385 18.47 11.48 2.35
C LYS A 385 18.11 12.85 1.80
N LEU A 386 17.34 12.86 0.71
CA LEU A 386 16.96 14.06 -0.01
C LEU A 386 15.63 14.56 0.51
N ASP A 387 15.67 15.76 1.06
CA ASP A 387 14.51 16.38 1.67
C ASP A 387 13.50 16.92 0.66
N VAL A 388 12.25 17.01 1.10
CA VAL A 388 11.15 17.61 0.34
C VAL A 388 11.41 19.08 -0.05
N ALA A 389 12.19 19.86 0.70
CA ALA A 389 12.56 21.21 0.28
C ALA A 389 13.40 21.23 -1.00
N TRP A 390 14.16 20.17 -1.28
CA TRP A 390 14.95 20.05 -2.50
C TRP A 390 14.16 19.38 -3.62
N VAL A 391 13.55 18.22 -3.33
CA VAL A 391 12.92 17.37 -4.35
C VAL A 391 11.44 17.69 -4.57
N GLY A 392 10.80 18.44 -3.68
CA GLY A 392 9.38 18.83 -3.71
C GLY A 392 8.90 19.51 -4.99
N PRO A 393 9.72 20.23 -5.78
CA PRO A 393 9.33 20.65 -7.11
C PRO A 393 8.97 19.49 -8.06
N GLY A 394 9.51 18.28 -7.79
CA GLY A 394 9.21 17.02 -8.49
C GLY A 394 9.89 16.91 -9.86
N TYR A 395 9.52 15.86 -10.60
CA TYR A 395 9.85 15.70 -12.01
C TYR A 395 11.37 15.79 -12.28
N ARG A 396 11.81 16.72 -13.13
CA ARG A 396 13.24 16.89 -13.48
C ARG A 396 14.09 17.39 -12.31
N TYR A 397 13.53 18.24 -11.43
CA TYR A 397 14.25 18.75 -10.27
C TYR A 397 14.63 17.61 -9.33
N ALA A 398 13.66 16.77 -8.97
CA ALA A 398 13.87 15.62 -8.11
C ALA A 398 14.86 14.61 -8.72
N LEU A 399 14.75 14.33 -10.02
CA LEU A 399 15.68 13.43 -10.71
C LEU A 399 17.11 13.99 -10.76
N SER A 400 17.26 15.31 -10.94
CA SER A 400 18.57 15.99 -10.91
C SER A 400 19.20 15.98 -9.52
N ALA A 401 18.40 16.18 -8.48
CA ALA A 401 18.85 16.06 -7.10
C ALA A 401 19.37 14.64 -6.80
N CYS A 402 18.59 13.64 -7.22
CA CYS A 402 18.92 12.22 -7.11
C CYS A 402 20.24 11.88 -7.81
N ASP A 403 20.39 12.27 -9.09
CA ASP A 403 21.63 12.06 -9.84
C ASP A 403 22.82 12.76 -9.18
N THR A 404 22.64 13.99 -8.68
CA THR A 404 23.71 14.80 -8.05
C THR A 404 24.18 14.17 -6.74
N ALA A 405 23.25 13.76 -5.88
CA ALA A 405 23.57 13.13 -4.60
C ALA A 405 24.23 11.77 -4.77
N HIS A 406 23.69 10.94 -5.66
CA HIS A 406 24.23 9.62 -5.96
C HIS A 406 25.66 9.73 -6.52
N LYS A 407 25.83 10.50 -7.60
CA LYS A 407 27.15 10.68 -8.25
C LYS A 407 28.14 11.38 -7.34
N GLY A 408 27.70 12.26 -6.45
CA GLY A 408 28.58 12.94 -5.52
C GLY A 408 29.25 11.99 -4.52
N ILE A 409 28.52 10.99 -4.00
CA ILE A 409 29.14 9.90 -3.22
C ILE A 409 30.19 9.17 -4.06
N GLU A 410 29.85 8.83 -5.31
CA GLU A 410 30.74 8.11 -6.21
C GLU A 410 31.95 8.93 -6.68
N GLN A 411 31.84 10.25 -6.75
CA GLN A 411 32.91 11.13 -7.21
C GLN A 411 33.99 11.28 -6.14
N TYR A 412 33.57 11.40 -4.87
CA TYR A 412 34.47 11.68 -3.75
C TYR A 412 34.74 10.45 -2.87
N SER A 413 34.31 9.26 -3.29
CA SER A 413 34.66 7.98 -2.66
C SER A 413 34.72 6.81 -3.67
N ASN A 414 35.20 5.66 -3.22
CA ASN A 414 35.13 4.42 -3.99
C ASN A 414 33.81 3.64 -3.75
N ALA A 415 32.99 4.06 -2.78
CA ALA A 415 31.71 3.43 -2.47
C ALA A 415 30.68 3.68 -3.57
N ARG A 416 29.67 2.81 -3.65
CA ARG A 416 28.50 3.01 -4.50
C ARG A 416 27.65 4.15 -3.97
N GLY A 417 27.03 4.91 -4.87
CA GLY A 417 26.06 5.92 -4.46
C GLY A 417 24.89 5.27 -3.74
N PHE A 418 24.51 5.81 -2.57
CA PHE A 418 23.34 5.39 -1.84
C PHE A 418 22.57 6.61 -1.37
N ALA A 419 21.43 6.86 -2.01
CA ALA A 419 20.56 7.98 -1.70
C ALA A 419 19.13 7.50 -1.44
N TRP A 420 18.37 8.31 -0.72
CA TRP A 420 16.95 8.15 -0.42
C TRP A 420 16.20 9.41 -0.86
N MET A 421 15.02 9.26 -1.43
CA MET A 421 14.22 10.40 -1.89
C MET A 421 12.70 10.13 -1.79
N VAL A 422 11.95 11.22 -1.91
CA VAL A 422 10.55 11.27 -2.34
C VAL A 422 10.44 11.99 -3.67
N GLU A 423 9.24 12.09 -4.22
CA GLU A 423 8.94 12.85 -5.45
C GLU A 423 9.72 12.33 -6.65
N GLY A 424 9.98 11.02 -6.65
CA GLY A 424 10.63 10.30 -7.74
C GLY A 424 9.87 10.42 -9.06
N TRP A 425 10.59 10.19 -10.16
CA TRP A 425 10.03 10.11 -11.51
C TRP A 425 10.69 8.96 -12.30
N ALA A 426 10.30 8.75 -13.56
CA ALA A 426 10.97 7.77 -14.42
C ALA A 426 12.49 8.01 -14.48
N GLY A 427 13.28 7.00 -14.10
CA GLY A 427 14.73 7.06 -14.02
C GLY A 427 15.29 7.11 -12.60
N ALA A 428 14.50 7.52 -11.59
CA ALA A 428 14.97 7.67 -10.22
C ALA A 428 15.48 6.35 -9.59
N GLN A 429 15.02 5.19 -10.09
CA GLN A 429 15.51 3.89 -9.65
C GLN A 429 17.04 3.73 -9.80
N ARG A 430 17.67 4.49 -10.70
CA ARG A 430 19.13 4.42 -10.95
C ARG A 430 19.97 5.16 -9.90
N CYS A 431 19.35 5.93 -9.02
CA CYS A 431 20.09 6.82 -8.12
C CYS A 431 19.63 6.79 -6.66
N ALA A 432 18.36 6.46 -6.35
CA ALA A 432 17.89 6.46 -4.96
C ALA A 432 16.84 5.40 -4.64
N VAL A 433 16.79 5.04 -3.35
CA VAL A 433 15.63 4.41 -2.70
C VAL A 433 14.49 5.42 -2.70
N GLN A 434 13.30 5.00 -3.10
CA GLN A 434 12.09 5.83 -3.04
C GLN A 434 11.24 5.43 -1.83
N TRP A 435 11.03 6.35 -0.91
CA TRP A 435 10.30 6.09 0.33
C TRP A 435 8.88 6.68 0.29
N THR A 436 7.97 6.12 1.10
CA THR A 436 6.52 6.42 1.10
C THR A 436 6.14 7.81 1.54
N GLY A 437 7.03 8.56 2.16
CA GLY A 437 6.70 9.86 2.75
C GLY A 437 6.32 9.77 4.23
N ASP A 438 6.09 10.94 4.83
CA ASP A 438 5.84 11.09 6.27
C ASP A 438 4.44 10.58 6.64
N HIS A 439 4.37 9.55 7.48
CA HIS A 439 3.11 9.01 7.99
C HIS A 439 3.19 8.68 9.49
N ALA A 440 2.03 8.57 10.13
CA ALA A 440 1.95 8.10 11.51
C ALA A 440 2.09 6.56 11.61
N GLY A 441 2.73 6.10 12.69
CA GLY A 441 2.76 4.70 13.08
C GLY A 441 1.39 4.21 13.51
N SER A 442 0.84 3.27 12.74
CA SER A 442 -0.41 2.59 13.08
C SER A 442 -0.48 1.23 12.37
N LEU A 443 -1.36 0.37 12.86
CA LEU A 443 -1.63 -0.91 12.19
C LEU A 443 -2.24 -0.72 10.79
N ASP A 444 -3.03 0.33 10.59
CA ASP A 444 -3.58 0.68 9.27
C ASP A 444 -2.50 1.16 8.30
N ALA A 445 -1.44 1.82 8.81
CA ALA A 445 -0.30 2.20 8.00
C ALA A 445 0.39 0.99 7.34
N ILE A 446 0.47 -0.14 8.06
CA ILE A 446 0.99 -1.39 7.49
C ILE A 446 0.13 -1.83 6.30
N LYS A 447 -1.20 -1.75 6.44
CA LYS A 447 -2.15 -2.23 5.43
C LYS A 447 -1.96 -1.56 4.07
N TRP A 448 -1.86 -0.23 4.02
CA TRP A 448 -1.72 0.49 2.74
C TRP A 448 -0.28 0.51 2.22
N GLN A 449 0.73 0.37 3.09
CA GLN A 449 2.14 0.32 2.67
C GLN A 449 2.51 -0.94 1.92
N ILE A 450 1.90 -2.08 2.23
CA ILE A 450 2.18 -3.35 1.53
C ILE A 450 1.98 -3.21 0.02
N PRO A 451 0.80 -2.80 -0.50
CA PRO A 451 0.61 -2.57 -1.92
C PRO A 451 1.40 -1.36 -2.45
N ALA A 452 1.65 -0.32 -1.66
CA ALA A 452 2.47 0.82 -2.10
C ALA A 452 3.90 0.39 -2.46
N ILE A 453 4.56 -0.33 -1.55
CA ILE A 453 5.95 -0.78 -1.71
C ILE A 453 6.03 -1.90 -2.75
N THR A 454 5.16 -2.90 -2.68
CA THR A 454 5.21 -4.05 -3.60
C THR A 454 4.73 -3.69 -5.01
N GLY A 455 3.75 -2.80 -5.12
CA GLY A 455 3.27 -2.23 -6.38
C GLY A 455 4.28 -1.32 -7.06
N SER A 456 5.09 -0.55 -6.31
CA SER A 456 6.16 0.26 -6.89
C SER A 456 7.21 -0.56 -7.67
N GLY A 457 7.42 -1.82 -7.28
CA GLY A 457 8.29 -2.75 -8.00
C GLY A 457 7.82 -3.05 -9.42
N ASN A 458 6.50 -2.99 -9.68
CA ASN A 458 5.91 -3.07 -11.02
C ASN A 458 6.20 -1.83 -11.88
N SER A 459 6.83 -0.81 -11.30
CA SER A 459 7.25 0.44 -11.96
C SER A 459 8.77 0.55 -12.13
N GLY A 460 9.51 -0.54 -11.92
CA GLY A 460 10.98 -0.55 -11.95
C GLY A 460 11.64 0.11 -10.73
N ILE A 461 10.85 0.50 -9.71
CA ILE A 461 11.35 0.98 -8.43
C ILE A 461 11.76 -0.24 -7.60
N ALA A 462 12.98 -0.73 -7.86
CA ALA A 462 13.46 -1.96 -7.24
C ALA A 462 13.75 -1.81 -5.72
N TYR A 463 14.00 -0.58 -5.27
CA TYR A 463 14.27 -0.24 -3.87
C TYR A 463 13.24 0.79 -3.41
N SER A 464 12.17 0.29 -2.81
CA SER A 464 11.13 1.08 -2.15
C SER A 464 11.07 0.77 -0.65
N ALA A 465 10.67 1.77 0.14
CA ALA A 465 10.73 1.68 1.59
C ALA A 465 9.64 2.52 2.27
N GLY A 466 9.41 2.24 3.54
CA GLY A 466 8.56 3.01 4.44
C GLY A 466 9.23 3.10 5.81
N ASP A 467 8.96 4.13 6.60
CA ASP A 467 9.57 4.28 7.92
C ASP A 467 9.02 3.21 8.87
N VAL A 468 9.90 2.51 9.58
CA VAL A 468 9.47 1.54 10.59
C VAL A 468 8.68 2.28 11.68
N ASP A 469 7.41 1.87 11.85
CA ASP A 469 6.43 2.48 12.74
C ASP A 469 6.14 3.97 12.46
N GLY A 470 6.45 4.47 11.26
CA GLY A 470 6.23 5.87 10.88
C GLY A 470 7.07 6.88 11.65
N ILE A 471 7.21 8.06 11.05
CA ILE A 471 7.89 9.21 11.64
C ILE A 471 7.12 9.81 12.82
N PHE A 472 5.77 9.79 12.76
CA PHE A 472 4.89 10.27 13.83
C PHE A 472 4.21 9.13 14.60
N GLY A 473 3.64 9.43 15.76
CA GLY A 473 2.77 8.49 16.49
C GLY A 473 3.44 7.16 16.83
N GLY A 474 2.71 6.04 16.73
CA GLY A 474 3.24 4.70 16.96
C GLY A 474 2.80 4.02 18.26
N SER A 475 3.04 2.72 18.34
CA SER A 475 2.74 1.88 19.50
C SER A 475 3.66 0.66 19.52
N ALA A 476 3.80 0.02 20.68
CA ALA A 476 4.60 -1.20 20.79
C ALA A 476 4.15 -2.31 19.81
N THR A 477 2.83 -2.45 19.60
CA THR A 477 2.27 -3.43 18.67
C THR A 477 2.51 -3.05 17.21
N SER A 478 2.21 -1.81 16.81
CA SER A 478 2.43 -1.37 15.42
C SER A 478 3.91 -1.45 15.06
N TYR A 479 4.82 -1.10 15.98
CA TYR A 479 6.25 -1.20 15.77
C TYR A 479 6.69 -2.64 15.45
N VAL A 480 6.32 -3.59 16.31
CA VAL A 480 6.67 -4.99 16.10
C VAL A 480 6.09 -5.50 14.79
N ARG A 481 4.80 -5.26 14.53
CA ARG A 481 4.14 -5.75 13.32
C ARG A 481 4.73 -5.16 12.05
N ASP A 482 5.11 -3.88 12.08
CA ASP A 482 5.66 -3.19 10.93
C ASP A 482 7.13 -3.59 10.66
N LEU A 483 7.95 -3.68 11.70
CA LEU A 483 9.34 -4.15 11.56
C LEU A 483 9.37 -5.59 11.03
N GLN A 484 8.50 -6.47 11.53
CA GLN A 484 8.44 -7.90 11.16
C GLN A 484 8.45 -8.14 9.66
N TRP A 485 7.64 -7.39 8.89
CA TRP A 485 7.59 -7.58 7.45
C TRP A 485 8.62 -6.72 6.71
N LYS A 486 8.97 -5.54 7.25
CA LYS A 486 9.97 -4.64 6.64
C LYS A 486 11.37 -5.23 6.59
N VAL A 487 11.72 -6.21 7.43
CA VAL A 487 12.99 -6.96 7.26
C VAL A 487 13.06 -7.74 5.93
N PHE A 488 11.94 -7.95 5.25
CA PHE A 488 11.89 -8.56 3.92
C PHE A 488 11.92 -7.53 2.79
N ASN A 489 11.83 -6.22 3.09
CA ASN A 489 11.87 -5.15 2.09
C ASN A 489 13.28 -4.88 1.58
N PRO A 490 13.42 -4.30 0.37
CA PRO A 490 14.73 -3.99 -0.20
C PRO A 490 15.51 -2.97 0.65
N ALA A 491 14.85 -2.01 1.28
CA ALA A 491 15.44 -1.06 2.21
C ALA A 491 14.43 -0.67 3.30
N PHE A 492 14.91 -0.31 4.49
CA PHE A 492 14.08 0.15 5.59
C PHE A 492 14.94 0.88 6.64
N MET A 493 14.34 1.88 7.28
CA MET A 493 14.98 2.63 8.37
C MET A 493 13.93 3.02 9.41
N THR A 494 14.39 3.42 10.59
CA THR A 494 13.58 4.21 11.51
C THR A 494 13.82 5.70 11.31
N MET A 495 12.80 6.50 11.62
CA MET A 495 12.83 7.95 11.56
C MET A 495 12.45 8.52 12.93
N SER A 496 13.44 8.98 13.70
CA SER A 496 13.28 9.46 15.08
C SER A 496 13.35 11.00 15.16
N GLY A 497 12.94 11.57 16.29
CA GLY A 497 13.00 13.02 16.57
C GLY A 497 11.70 13.80 16.31
N TRP A 498 10.70 13.16 15.68
CA TRP A 498 9.41 13.78 15.32
C TRP A 498 8.20 13.19 16.07
N ALA A 499 8.41 12.15 16.89
CA ALA A 499 7.37 11.48 17.69
C ALA A 499 7.43 11.85 19.19
N THR A 500 7.95 13.05 19.50
CA THR A 500 8.20 13.57 20.85
C THR A 500 7.02 13.37 21.81
N PRO A 501 7.24 12.79 23.03
CA PRO A 501 8.51 12.42 23.65
C PRO A 501 9.01 11.00 23.32
N ALA A 502 8.37 10.27 22.41
CA ALA A 502 8.77 8.91 22.08
C ALA A 502 9.96 8.88 21.11
N ILE A 503 10.88 7.95 21.35
CA ILE A 503 11.95 7.59 20.41
C ILE A 503 11.49 6.46 19.48
N LYS A 504 12.16 6.28 18.33
CA LYS A 504 11.75 5.30 17.31
C LYS A 504 12.73 4.14 17.09
N GLN A 505 13.79 4.04 17.88
CA GLN A 505 14.73 2.90 17.81
C GLN A 505 14.07 1.57 18.23
N PRO A 506 14.61 0.39 17.81
CA PRO A 506 13.92 -0.89 17.95
C PRO A 506 13.78 -1.40 19.40
N TRP A 507 14.35 -0.69 20.36
CA TRP A 507 14.21 -0.93 21.79
C TRP A 507 13.24 0.03 22.49
N ALA A 508 12.57 0.93 21.76
CA ALA A 508 11.74 2.01 22.32
C ALA A 508 10.71 1.55 23.35
N TYR A 509 10.19 0.32 23.22
CA TYR A 509 9.10 -0.22 24.04
C TYR A 509 9.52 -1.30 25.05
N GLY A 510 10.81 -1.63 25.16
CA GLY A 510 11.29 -2.66 26.08
C GLY A 510 10.80 -4.08 25.76
N ALA A 511 11.09 -5.04 26.65
CA ALA A 511 10.64 -6.43 26.49
C ALA A 511 9.10 -6.56 26.67
N PRO A 512 8.42 -7.45 25.91
CA PRO A 512 8.98 -8.40 24.95
C PRO A 512 9.23 -7.84 23.54
N TYR A 513 8.83 -6.59 23.25
CA TYR A 513 8.89 -5.99 21.92
C TYR A 513 10.33 -5.89 21.39
N THR A 514 11.27 -5.46 22.23
CA THR A 514 12.70 -5.41 21.91
C THR A 514 13.24 -6.79 21.48
N ASP A 515 12.85 -7.87 22.18
CA ASP A 515 13.35 -9.21 21.86
C ASP A 515 12.80 -9.71 20.52
N ILE A 516 11.54 -9.39 20.23
CA ILE A 516 10.92 -9.70 18.94
C ILE A 516 11.61 -8.90 17.83
N ASN A 517 11.82 -7.60 18.02
CA ASN A 517 12.50 -6.76 17.03
C ASN A 517 13.91 -7.28 16.73
N ARG A 518 14.66 -7.66 17.77
CA ARG A 518 15.98 -8.29 17.64
C ARG A 518 15.91 -9.57 16.82
N LYS A 519 14.96 -10.46 17.10
CA LYS A 519 14.76 -11.73 16.35
C LYS A 519 14.66 -11.48 14.84
N TYR A 520 13.84 -10.51 14.42
CA TYR A 520 13.63 -10.23 12.99
C TYR A 520 14.80 -9.48 12.36
N LEU A 521 15.44 -8.54 13.06
CA LEU A 521 16.65 -7.88 12.56
C LEU A 521 17.81 -8.88 12.40
N LYS A 522 17.99 -9.81 13.34
CA LYS A 522 18.98 -10.89 13.18
C LYS A 522 18.65 -11.81 12.00
N LEU A 523 17.36 -12.02 11.71
CA LEU A 523 16.94 -12.76 10.51
C LEU A 523 17.29 -12.00 9.23
N ARG A 524 17.11 -10.66 9.20
CA ARG A 524 17.58 -9.82 8.08
C ARG A 524 19.05 -10.08 7.79
N GLU A 525 19.90 -9.96 8.80
CA GLU A 525 21.35 -10.11 8.67
C GLU A 525 21.73 -11.48 8.10
N ARG A 526 21.06 -12.53 8.56
CA ARG A 526 21.28 -13.88 8.00
C ARG A 526 20.86 -13.98 6.54
N LEU A 527 19.80 -13.30 6.11
CA LEU A 527 19.26 -13.37 4.75
C LEU A 527 19.95 -12.40 3.76
N LEU A 528 20.85 -11.54 4.21
CA LEU A 528 21.57 -10.61 3.34
C LEU A 528 22.22 -11.25 2.09
N PRO A 529 22.91 -12.40 2.11
CA PRO A 529 23.45 -12.99 0.88
C PRO A 529 22.36 -13.38 -0.15
N TYR A 530 21.18 -13.78 0.32
CA TYR A 530 20.02 -14.05 -0.54
C TYR A 530 19.45 -12.75 -1.12
N PHE A 531 19.17 -11.76 -0.27
CA PHE A 531 18.65 -10.45 -0.71
C PHE A 531 19.63 -9.70 -1.61
N TYR A 532 20.92 -9.80 -1.34
CA TYR A 532 21.98 -9.19 -2.15
C TYR A 532 22.08 -9.80 -3.54
N THR A 533 21.80 -11.10 -3.66
CA THR A 533 21.68 -11.76 -4.98
C THR A 533 20.47 -11.23 -5.75
N TYR A 534 19.35 -10.98 -5.07
CA TYR A 534 18.19 -10.35 -5.70
C TYR A 534 18.40 -8.86 -6.01
N ALA A 535 19.25 -8.15 -5.27
CA ALA A 535 19.70 -6.81 -5.62
C ALA A 535 20.52 -6.81 -6.92
N ASP A 536 21.39 -7.80 -7.13
CA ASP A 536 22.08 -8.00 -8.42
C ASP A 536 21.10 -8.37 -9.55
N GLU A 537 20.10 -9.23 -9.29
CA GLU A 537 19.04 -9.50 -10.27
C GLU A 537 18.28 -8.22 -10.65
N ALA A 538 17.92 -7.39 -9.67
CA ALA A 538 17.27 -6.11 -9.89
C ALA A 538 18.16 -5.15 -10.71
N HIS A 539 19.45 -5.04 -10.37
CA HIS A 539 20.40 -4.23 -11.12
C HIS A 539 20.54 -4.70 -12.58
N ARG A 540 20.50 -6.00 -12.84
CA ARG A 540 20.64 -6.54 -14.20
C ARG A 540 19.36 -6.52 -15.02
N THR A 541 18.19 -6.62 -14.39
CA THR A 541 16.92 -6.96 -15.08
C THR A 541 15.75 -6.05 -14.73
N GLY A 542 15.89 -5.14 -13.75
CA GLY A 542 14.77 -4.33 -13.27
C GLY A 542 13.75 -5.07 -12.41
N ALA A 543 13.79 -6.40 -12.34
CA ALA A 543 12.88 -7.18 -11.51
C ALA A 543 13.17 -6.92 -10.01
N PRO A 544 12.20 -6.44 -9.22
CA PRO A 544 12.42 -6.07 -7.83
C PRO A 544 12.70 -7.29 -6.93
N LEU A 545 13.26 -7.01 -5.75
CA LEU A 545 13.36 -8.00 -4.68
C LEU A 545 11.98 -8.33 -4.12
N ASN A 546 11.19 -7.31 -3.79
CA ASN A 546 9.78 -7.46 -3.39
C ASN A 546 8.91 -7.56 -4.64
N ARG A 547 8.19 -8.66 -4.79
CA ARG A 547 7.40 -8.96 -6.00
C ARG A 547 5.94 -9.12 -5.65
N SER A 548 5.10 -8.33 -6.32
CA SER A 548 3.68 -8.67 -6.42
C SER A 548 3.54 -10.08 -6.99
N LEU A 549 2.54 -10.85 -6.54
CA LEU A 549 2.40 -12.25 -6.95
C LEU A 549 2.24 -12.38 -8.47
N VAL A 550 1.59 -11.41 -9.13
CA VAL A 550 1.40 -11.40 -10.58
C VAL A 550 2.71 -11.37 -11.37
N LEU A 551 3.81 -10.86 -10.79
CA LEU A 551 5.10 -10.83 -11.47
C LEU A 551 5.70 -12.25 -11.63
N GLU A 552 5.40 -13.16 -10.70
CA GLU A 552 5.83 -14.56 -10.74
C GLU A 552 4.75 -15.51 -11.27
N TYR A 553 3.47 -15.17 -11.11
CA TYR A 553 2.32 -15.98 -11.49
C TYR A 553 1.34 -15.20 -12.39
N PRO A 554 1.78 -14.63 -13.53
CA PRO A 554 0.95 -13.74 -14.36
C PRO A 554 -0.28 -14.41 -14.97
N ASN A 555 -0.32 -15.74 -15.03
CA ASN A 555 -1.42 -16.52 -15.58
C ASN A 555 -2.46 -16.92 -14.51
N ASP A 556 -2.23 -16.58 -13.24
CA ASP A 556 -3.15 -16.87 -12.15
C ASP A 556 -4.06 -15.66 -11.87
N PRO A 557 -5.36 -15.73 -12.19
CA PRO A 557 -6.28 -14.60 -12.03
C PRO A 557 -6.42 -14.11 -10.58
N LYS A 558 -6.16 -14.96 -9.58
CA LYS A 558 -6.16 -14.50 -8.17
C LYS A 558 -5.04 -13.51 -7.87
N THR A 559 -4.02 -13.42 -8.72
CA THR A 559 -2.90 -12.49 -8.49
C THR A 559 -3.13 -11.12 -9.13
N TRP A 560 -4.21 -10.96 -9.90
CA TRP A 560 -4.43 -9.79 -10.75
C TRP A 560 -5.01 -8.59 -10.02
N ASP A 561 -5.65 -8.78 -8.88
CA ASP A 561 -6.43 -7.76 -8.20
C ASP A 561 -6.16 -7.75 -6.67
N ASP A 562 -6.97 -6.95 -5.98
CA ASP A 562 -6.91 -6.73 -4.54
C ASP A 562 -7.02 -7.98 -3.67
N THR A 563 -7.39 -9.14 -4.24
CA THR A 563 -7.42 -10.41 -3.49
C THR A 563 -6.07 -10.84 -2.96
N THR A 564 -4.95 -10.33 -3.52
CA THR A 564 -3.59 -10.67 -3.08
C THR A 564 -2.71 -9.47 -2.72
N LYS A 565 -3.29 -8.27 -2.63
CA LYS A 565 -2.51 -7.03 -2.43
C LYS A 565 -1.80 -6.91 -1.08
N TYR A 566 -2.14 -7.79 -0.15
CA TYR A 566 -1.61 -7.78 1.21
C TYR A 566 -0.64 -8.93 1.51
N GLU A 567 -0.13 -9.58 0.47
CA GLU A 567 1.03 -10.46 0.53
C GLU A 567 1.94 -10.21 -0.68
N PHE A 568 3.20 -10.62 -0.55
CA PHE A 568 4.18 -10.49 -1.62
C PHE A 568 5.25 -11.56 -1.53
N LEU A 569 6.06 -11.68 -2.57
CA LEU A 569 7.24 -12.52 -2.55
C LEU A 569 8.49 -11.70 -2.26
N ALA A 570 9.31 -12.13 -1.31
CA ALA A 570 10.64 -11.59 -1.07
C ALA A 570 11.67 -12.49 -1.79
N GLY A 571 12.08 -12.06 -2.99
CA GLY A 571 12.69 -12.92 -4.00
C GLY A 571 11.62 -13.81 -4.66
N LYS A 572 11.94 -15.09 -4.92
CA LYS A 572 10.99 -16.07 -5.50
C LYS A 572 10.58 -17.14 -4.50
N GLU A 573 11.35 -17.28 -3.42
CA GLU A 573 11.27 -18.40 -2.49
C GLU A 573 10.42 -18.10 -1.25
N PHE A 574 10.39 -16.86 -0.76
CA PHE A 574 9.62 -16.48 0.43
C PHE A 574 8.32 -15.77 0.05
N LEU A 575 7.17 -16.24 0.57
CA LEU A 575 5.92 -15.51 0.59
C LEU A 575 5.70 -14.90 1.98
N VAL A 576 5.55 -13.58 2.01
CA VAL A 576 5.41 -12.77 3.22
C VAL A 576 3.97 -12.24 3.26
N ALA A 577 3.24 -12.49 4.34
CA ALA A 577 1.86 -12.05 4.49
C ALA A 577 1.69 -11.26 5.81
N PRO A 578 1.98 -9.94 5.81
CA PRO A 578 2.09 -9.12 7.02
C PRO A 578 0.82 -9.05 7.86
N MET A 579 0.95 -8.75 9.16
CA MET A 579 -0.19 -8.49 10.05
C MET A 579 -0.41 -6.97 10.14
N TRP A 580 -1.66 -6.51 9.91
CA TRP A 580 -2.04 -5.09 9.97
C TRP A 580 -3.23 -4.84 10.92
N GLY A 581 -3.46 -5.78 11.84
CA GLY A 581 -4.52 -5.71 12.84
C GLY A 581 -4.01 -6.13 14.21
N ALA A 582 -4.78 -5.82 15.25
CA ALA A 582 -4.49 -6.28 16.61
C ALA A 582 -4.83 -7.77 16.78
N ASP A 583 -5.61 -8.34 15.87
CA ASP A 583 -5.90 -9.77 15.83
C ASP A 583 -4.62 -10.58 15.64
N GLU A 584 -4.51 -11.68 16.37
CA GLU A 584 -3.45 -12.67 16.17
C GLU A 584 -3.81 -13.71 15.09
N VAL A 585 -4.92 -13.53 14.38
CA VAL A 585 -5.43 -14.48 13.41
C VAL A 585 -5.51 -13.82 12.05
N LYS A 586 -4.92 -14.47 11.05
CA LYS A 586 -4.97 -14.00 9.67
C LYS A 586 -5.69 -15.00 8.78
N SER A 587 -6.61 -14.48 7.99
CA SER A 587 -7.27 -15.21 6.92
C SER A 587 -6.99 -14.56 5.57
N GLY A 588 -7.30 -15.27 4.49
CA GLY A 588 -7.12 -14.75 3.14
C GLY A 588 -5.69 -14.84 2.59
N ILE A 589 -4.76 -15.56 3.24
CA ILE A 589 -3.39 -15.69 2.72
C ILE A 589 -3.42 -16.58 1.49
N TYR A 590 -3.19 -16.02 0.30
CA TYR A 590 -3.16 -16.82 -0.91
C TYR A 590 -1.77 -17.45 -1.12
N LEU A 591 -1.75 -18.77 -1.34
CA LEU A 591 -0.57 -19.52 -1.71
C LEU A 591 -0.73 -19.99 -3.17
N PRO A 592 0.06 -19.46 -4.12
CA PRO A 592 -0.06 -19.81 -5.55
C PRO A 592 0.52 -21.22 -5.84
N GLU A 593 0.58 -21.62 -7.11
CA GLU A 593 1.04 -22.95 -7.52
C GLU A 593 2.39 -23.35 -6.89
N GLY A 594 2.40 -24.53 -6.27
CA GLY A 594 3.58 -25.13 -5.64
C GLY A 594 3.26 -25.72 -4.27
N ARG A 595 4.26 -26.33 -3.63
CA ARG A 595 4.19 -26.62 -2.19
C ARG A 595 4.84 -25.48 -1.43
N TRP A 596 4.20 -25.06 -0.35
CA TRP A 596 4.63 -23.96 0.50
C TRP A 596 4.80 -24.47 1.92
N VAL A 597 5.94 -24.15 2.53
CA VAL A 597 6.30 -24.60 3.87
C VAL A 597 6.23 -23.41 4.80
N ASP A 598 5.39 -23.47 5.83
CA ASP A 598 5.43 -22.50 6.92
C ASP A 598 6.84 -22.49 7.53
N TYR A 599 7.49 -21.33 7.50
CA TYR A 599 8.88 -21.17 7.88
C TYR A 599 9.13 -21.51 9.36
N TRP A 600 8.13 -21.33 10.23
CA TRP A 600 8.27 -21.51 11.66
C TRP A 600 7.94 -22.94 12.10
N THR A 601 6.91 -23.52 11.48
CA THR A 601 6.36 -24.82 11.93
C THR A 601 6.79 -26.00 11.05
N GLY A 602 7.28 -25.73 9.83
CA GLY A 602 7.55 -26.75 8.83
C GLY A 602 6.30 -27.34 8.17
N ARG A 603 5.09 -26.84 8.49
CA ARG A 603 3.83 -27.32 7.90
C ARG A 603 3.81 -27.07 6.39
N VAL A 604 3.42 -28.09 5.63
CA VAL A 604 3.35 -28.01 4.16
C VAL A 604 1.91 -27.77 3.71
N TYR A 605 1.74 -26.78 2.84
CA TYR A 605 0.50 -26.44 2.15
C TYR A 605 0.67 -26.71 0.66
N GLN A 606 -0.35 -27.30 0.04
CA GLN A 606 -0.42 -27.46 -1.41
C GLN A 606 -1.18 -26.28 -2.01
N GLY A 607 -0.49 -25.45 -2.79
CA GLY A 607 -1.11 -24.41 -3.61
C GLY A 607 -1.56 -24.95 -4.98
N PRO A 608 -2.46 -24.24 -5.70
CA PRO A 608 -3.08 -22.98 -5.30
C PRO A 608 -4.14 -23.18 -4.19
N THR A 609 -4.06 -22.39 -3.11
CA THR A 609 -5.02 -22.45 -1.98
C THR A 609 -5.04 -21.13 -1.21
N THR A 610 -6.07 -20.90 -0.41
CA THR A 610 -6.15 -19.75 0.52
C THR A 610 -6.13 -20.27 1.95
N VAL A 611 -5.13 -19.86 2.74
CA VAL A 611 -5.01 -20.21 4.15
C VAL A 611 -5.85 -19.24 4.98
N ASN A 612 -6.76 -19.81 5.77
CA ASN A 612 -7.61 -19.09 6.70
C ASN A 612 -7.31 -19.51 8.15
N GLY A 613 -7.49 -18.58 9.09
CA GLY A 613 -7.30 -18.88 10.51
C GLY A 613 -5.84 -19.11 10.94
N TYR A 614 -4.88 -18.57 10.19
CA TYR A 614 -3.45 -18.69 10.55
C TYR A 614 -3.18 -17.94 11.86
N HIS A 615 -2.72 -18.65 12.90
CA HIS A 615 -2.32 -18.02 14.16
C HIS A 615 -0.93 -17.40 14.03
N ALA A 616 -0.90 -16.08 14.12
CA ALA A 616 0.29 -15.26 14.18
C ALA A 616 0.24 -14.43 15.47
N ALA A 617 0.71 -15.02 16.57
CA ALA A 617 0.97 -14.27 17.80
C ALA A 617 1.90 -13.07 17.53
N LEU A 618 2.01 -12.14 18.49
CA LEU A 618 2.78 -10.91 18.31
C LEU A 618 4.21 -11.15 17.81
N ASP A 619 4.85 -12.26 18.16
CA ASP A 619 6.24 -12.61 17.77
C ASP A 619 6.38 -13.35 16.43
N THR A 620 5.26 -13.58 15.74
CA THR A 620 5.16 -14.45 14.56
C THR A 620 4.56 -13.70 13.38
N LEU A 621 5.30 -13.68 12.27
CA LEU A 621 4.87 -13.19 10.95
C LEU A 621 4.47 -14.39 10.09
N PRO A 622 3.29 -14.42 9.45
CA PRO A 622 2.98 -15.44 8.46
C PRO A 622 4.00 -15.42 7.31
N LEU A 623 4.82 -16.46 7.24
CA LEU A 623 5.98 -16.57 6.34
C LEU A 623 6.06 -17.99 5.79
N PHE A 624 6.10 -18.11 4.47
CA PHE A 624 6.09 -19.40 3.79
C PHE A 624 7.28 -19.49 2.82
N VAL A 625 7.91 -20.66 2.75
CA VAL A 625 9.02 -20.95 1.83
C VAL A 625 8.56 -21.94 0.78
N LYS A 626 8.83 -21.64 -0.48
CA LYS A 626 8.50 -22.53 -1.60
C LYS A 626 9.35 -23.80 -1.54
N ALA A 627 8.71 -24.96 -1.70
CA ALA A 627 9.41 -26.22 -1.94
C ALA A 627 10.29 -26.11 -3.19
N GLY A 628 11.52 -26.58 -3.08
CA GLY A 628 12.60 -26.37 -4.03
C GLY A 628 13.55 -25.22 -3.65
N ALA A 629 13.22 -24.38 -2.67
CA ALA A 629 14.07 -23.26 -2.28
C ALA A 629 15.48 -23.72 -1.81
N VAL A 630 16.47 -22.93 -2.20
CA VAL A 630 17.88 -23.05 -1.76
C VAL A 630 18.32 -21.65 -1.34
N VAL A 631 18.39 -21.40 -0.04
CA VAL A 631 18.57 -20.07 0.53
C VAL A 631 19.95 -19.98 1.18
N PRO A 632 20.93 -19.29 0.57
CA PRO A 632 22.18 -18.99 1.24
C PRO A 632 21.94 -17.99 2.38
N MET A 633 22.55 -18.24 3.53
CA MET A 633 22.45 -17.42 4.72
C MET A 633 23.82 -17.23 5.38
N TRP A 634 24.02 -16.09 6.02
CA TRP A 634 25.17 -15.87 6.90
C TRP A 634 24.98 -16.53 8.25
N LYS A 635 26.09 -16.58 9.01
CA LYS A 635 26.12 -17.16 10.36
C LYS A 635 25.17 -16.38 11.28
N PRO A 636 24.52 -17.05 12.25
CA PRO A 636 23.65 -16.36 13.20
C PRO A 636 24.43 -15.40 14.11
N GLY A 637 23.72 -14.41 14.67
CA GLY A 637 24.21 -13.57 15.76
C GLY A 637 24.98 -12.32 15.35
N ILE A 638 25.25 -12.09 14.07
CA ILE A 638 25.91 -10.85 13.62
C ILE A 638 25.00 -9.61 13.76
N ASN A 639 25.61 -8.44 13.97
CA ASN A 639 24.92 -7.14 14.02
C ASN A 639 25.22 -6.23 12.83
N ALA A 640 26.20 -6.59 12.01
CA ALA A 640 26.50 -5.88 10.79
C ALA A 640 27.12 -6.81 9.74
N ALA A 641 26.96 -6.49 8.46
CA ALA A 641 27.57 -7.21 7.34
C ALA A 641 29.10 -7.28 7.44
N ALA A 642 29.73 -6.28 8.07
CA ALA A 642 31.17 -6.23 8.33
C ALA A 642 31.66 -7.37 9.24
N GLU A 643 30.79 -7.98 10.05
CA GLU A 643 31.12 -9.10 10.95
C GLU A 643 31.15 -10.45 10.24
N GLN A 644 30.64 -10.52 9.00
CA GLN A 644 30.74 -11.68 8.12
C GLN A 644 31.94 -11.52 7.19
N LYS A 645 33.08 -12.15 7.52
CA LYS A 645 34.30 -12.04 6.72
C LYS A 645 34.26 -12.95 5.48
N PRO A 646 34.97 -12.62 4.39
CA PRO A 646 35.15 -13.56 3.29
C PRO A 646 35.77 -14.88 3.79
N GLY A 647 35.17 -16.02 3.44
CA GLY A 647 35.63 -17.34 3.88
C GLY A 647 35.01 -17.82 5.20
N ASP A 648 34.27 -16.97 5.91
CA ASP A 648 33.42 -17.41 7.02
C ASP A 648 32.37 -18.42 6.54
N ARG A 649 31.80 -19.16 7.50
CA ARG A 649 30.75 -20.14 7.26
C ARG A 649 29.57 -19.53 6.50
N LEU A 650 29.10 -20.25 5.49
CA LEU A 650 27.85 -19.98 4.80
C LEU A 650 26.85 -21.10 5.14
N THR A 651 25.70 -20.74 5.69
CA THR A 651 24.57 -21.65 5.82
C THR A 651 23.84 -21.74 4.47
N VAL A 652 23.39 -22.92 4.07
CA VAL A 652 22.56 -23.13 2.89
C VAL A 652 21.30 -23.87 3.36
N ASP A 653 20.20 -23.13 3.46
CA ASP A 653 18.92 -23.63 3.93
C ASP A 653 18.10 -24.16 2.75
N ILE A 654 17.80 -25.45 2.76
CA ILE A 654 17.37 -26.21 1.59
C ILE A 654 16.02 -26.86 1.87
N TYR A 655 15.04 -26.58 1.00
CA TYR A 655 13.71 -27.17 1.00
C TYR A 655 13.62 -28.14 -0.19
N PRO A 656 14.22 -29.34 -0.12
CA PRO A 656 14.47 -30.19 -1.28
C PRO A 656 13.19 -30.70 -1.95
N GLN A 657 12.97 -30.34 -3.22
CA GLN A 657 11.95 -30.97 -4.06
C GLN A 657 12.38 -30.96 -5.52
N GLY A 658 12.43 -32.14 -6.15
CA GLY A 658 12.84 -32.25 -7.55
C GLY A 658 14.23 -31.66 -7.79
N LYS A 659 14.41 -31.05 -8.97
CA LYS A 659 15.63 -30.32 -9.31
C LYS A 659 15.43 -28.84 -9.03
N SER A 660 16.31 -28.25 -8.24
CA SER A 660 16.29 -26.82 -7.94
C SER A 660 17.70 -26.27 -7.81
N SER A 661 17.82 -24.95 -7.84
CA SER A 661 19.12 -24.29 -7.76
C SER A 661 19.00 -22.86 -7.28
N PHE A 662 20.06 -22.35 -6.66
CA PHE A 662 20.26 -20.93 -6.41
C PHE A 662 21.67 -20.51 -6.78
N LYS A 663 21.80 -19.34 -7.41
CA LYS A 663 23.09 -18.82 -7.87
C LYS A 663 23.47 -17.58 -7.06
N LEU A 664 24.22 -17.82 -6.00
CA LEU A 664 24.70 -16.77 -5.10
C LEU A 664 25.63 -15.82 -5.85
N PHE A 665 25.34 -14.52 -5.75
CA PHE A 665 26.21 -13.43 -6.21
C PHE A 665 27.09 -12.92 -5.06
N GLU A 666 28.38 -12.72 -5.33
CA GLU A 666 29.33 -12.13 -4.39
C GLU A 666 30.26 -11.12 -5.09
N ASP A 667 30.52 -10.01 -4.43
CA ASP A 667 31.53 -9.02 -4.78
C ASP A 667 32.17 -8.46 -3.49
N ASP A 668 32.84 -7.30 -3.55
CA ASP A 668 33.42 -6.64 -2.37
C ASP A 668 32.41 -5.90 -1.48
N ARG A 669 31.12 -5.96 -1.83
CA ARG A 669 29.95 -5.47 -1.09
C ARG A 669 29.78 -3.97 -0.97
N VAL A 670 30.81 -3.18 -1.24
CA VAL A 670 30.82 -1.74 -0.90
C VAL A 670 31.22 -0.88 -2.10
N THR A 671 32.22 -1.31 -2.88
CA THR A 671 32.85 -0.42 -3.87
C THR A 671 32.20 -0.52 -5.24
N ARG A 672 32.54 0.43 -6.11
CA ARG A 672 32.14 0.47 -7.52
C ARG A 672 32.94 -0.50 -8.41
N SER A 673 33.73 -1.40 -7.81
CA SER A 673 34.37 -2.47 -8.55
C SER A 673 33.32 -3.31 -9.29
N LYS A 674 33.56 -3.58 -10.57
CA LYS A 674 32.72 -4.47 -11.40
C LYS A 674 33.13 -5.93 -11.28
N GLN A 675 34.13 -6.23 -10.45
CA GLN A 675 34.60 -7.58 -10.21
C GLN A 675 33.65 -8.30 -9.26
N SER A 676 33.13 -9.44 -9.70
CA SER A 676 32.24 -10.29 -8.92
C SER A 676 32.53 -11.77 -9.18
N ALA A 677 31.95 -12.62 -8.36
CA ALA A 677 31.92 -14.05 -8.54
C ALA A 677 30.52 -14.61 -8.27
N GLN A 678 30.23 -15.77 -8.85
CA GLN A 678 28.97 -16.48 -8.68
C GLN A 678 29.23 -17.92 -8.25
N GLN A 679 28.47 -18.40 -7.27
CA GLN A 679 28.50 -19.79 -6.82
C GLN A 679 27.10 -20.39 -6.94
N GLU A 680 27.01 -21.48 -7.69
CA GLU A 680 25.73 -22.18 -7.89
C GLU A 680 25.59 -23.34 -6.92
N PHE A 681 24.46 -23.39 -6.22
CA PHE A 681 24.03 -24.52 -5.41
C PHE A 681 22.93 -25.24 -6.17
N THR A 682 23.13 -26.52 -6.49
CA THR A 682 22.09 -27.33 -7.18
C THR A 682 21.66 -28.47 -6.29
N VAL A 683 20.36 -28.72 -6.23
CA VAL A 683 19.76 -29.82 -5.48
C VAL A 683 19.05 -30.75 -6.46
N ASP A 684 19.33 -32.04 -6.33
CA ASP A 684 18.57 -33.12 -6.97
C ASP A 684 17.96 -33.98 -5.88
N ALA A 685 16.64 -33.91 -5.75
CA ALA A 685 15.86 -34.59 -4.73
C ALA A 685 14.67 -35.32 -5.37
N PRO A 686 14.11 -36.33 -4.69
CA PRO A 686 12.80 -36.86 -5.07
C PRO A 686 11.77 -35.72 -5.17
N ARG A 687 10.83 -35.82 -6.12
CA ARG A 687 9.67 -34.92 -6.14
C ARG A 687 8.73 -35.20 -4.97
N ASP A 688 8.67 -36.48 -4.58
CA ASP A 688 7.82 -37.03 -3.52
C ASP A 688 8.51 -38.21 -2.84
N GLY A 689 8.16 -38.46 -1.58
CA GLY A 689 8.58 -39.66 -0.85
C GLY A 689 10.07 -39.69 -0.50
N ARG A 690 10.58 -40.90 -0.23
CA ARG A 690 11.99 -41.12 0.17
C ARG A 690 12.89 -41.44 -1.02
N GLY A 691 14.11 -40.94 -0.97
CA GLY A 691 15.18 -41.21 -1.92
C GLY A 691 16.47 -40.52 -1.53
N ASN A 692 17.44 -40.48 -2.46
CA ASN A 692 18.69 -39.78 -2.23
C ASN A 692 18.52 -38.29 -2.56
N ILE A 693 19.01 -37.41 -1.69
CA ILE A 693 19.15 -35.99 -1.99
C ILE A 693 20.62 -35.71 -2.27
N THR A 694 20.90 -35.08 -3.40
CA THR A 694 22.26 -34.66 -3.78
C THR A 694 22.30 -33.14 -3.87
N VAL A 695 23.11 -32.53 -3.02
CA VAL A 695 23.41 -31.09 -3.04
C VAL A 695 24.81 -30.93 -3.64
N LYS A 696 24.93 -30.16 -4.72
CA LYS A 696 26.23 -29.75 -5.25
C LYS A 696 26.50 -28.31 -4.85
N ILE A 697 27.62 -28.10 -4.17
CA ILE A 697 28.21 -26.79 -3.90
C ILE A 697 29.16 -26.52 -5.07
N GLY A 698 28.72 -25.71 -6.04
CA GLY A 698 29.50 -25.40 -7.24
C GLY A 698 30.78 -24.62 -6.94
N ALA A 699 31.67 -24.51 -7.93
CA ALA A 699 32.80 -23.58 -7.83
C ALA A 699 32.30 -22.12 -7.79
N LEU A 700 33.00 -21.28 -7.03
CA LEU A 700 32.82 -19.83 -7.04
C LEU A 700 33.57 -19.26 -8.24
N ASN A 701 32.86 -19.00 -9.34
CA ASN A 701 33.43 -18.58 -10.62
C ASN A 701 33.45 -17.06 -10.74
N GLY A 702 34.59 -16.49 -11.18
CA GLY A 702 34.82 -15.04 -11.22
C GLY A 702 35.91 -14.61 -10.22
N SER A 703 36.03 -13.32 -9.96
CA SER A 703 37.06 -12.74 -9.11
C SER A 703 36.54 -11.47 -8.46
N TYR A 704 36.95 -11.21 -7.21
CA TYR A 704 36.78 -9.93 -6.52
C TYR A 704 37.82 -9.85 -5.39
N ALA A 705 38.07 -8.65 -4.87
CA ALA A 705 39.03 -8.46 -3.78
C ALA A 705 38.58 -9.22 -2.52
N GLY A 706 39.46 -10.07 -1.98
CA GLY A 706 39.16 -10.88 -0.80
C GLY A 706 38.35 -12.16 -1.06
N LYS A 707 38.11 -12.54 -2.33
CA LYS A 707 37.47 -13.82 -2.68
C LYS A 707 38.16 -15.00 -1.96
N PRO A 708 37.42 -15.82 -1.17
CA PRO A 708 38.03 -16.90 -0.41
C PRO A 708 38.41 -18.08 -1.31
N GLY A 709 39.57 -18.71 -1.05
CA GLY A 709 39.99 -19.96 -1.71
C GLY A 709 39.29 -21.22 -1.17
N SER A 710 38.73 -21.15 0.03
CA SER A 710 37.93 -22.19 0.66
C SER A 710 37.03 -21.59 1.75
N ARG A 711 35.89 -22.23 2.06
CA ARG A 711 35.04 -21.86 3.21
C ARG A 711 34.27 -23.07 3.77
N PRO A 712 33.91 -23.10 5.06
CA PRO A 712 33.02 -24.12 5.61
C PRO A 712 31.57 -23.82 5.24
N TYR A 713 30.76 -24.87 5.16
CA TYR A 713 29.32 -24.78 4.88
C TYR A 713 28.53 -25.48 5.98
N GLU A 714 27.34 -24.96 6.24
CA GLU A 714 26.32 -25.63 7.06
C GLU A 714 25.08 -25.80 6.20
N LEU A 715 24.68 -27.04 5.94
CA LEU A 715 23.48 -27.33 5.17
C LEU A 715 22.37 -27.67 6.15
N THR A 716 21.28 -26.93 6.11
CA THR A 716 20.03 -27.27 6.79
C THR A 716 19.05 -27.78 5.75
N VAL A 717 18.87 -29.10 5.70
CA VAL A 717 18.03 -29.76 4.70
C VAL A 717 16.70 -30.15 5.33
N HIS A 718 15.63 -29.45 4.97
CA HIS A 718 14.28 -29.67 5.46
C HIS A 718 13.68 -30.93 4.84
N THR A 719 13.70 -32.02 5.59
CA THR A 719 13.16 -33.32 5.19
C THR A 719 12.02 -33.69 6.16
N GLY A 720 11.54 -34.91 6.17
CA GLY A 720 10.81 -35.40 7.33
C GLY A 720 11.08 -36.87 7.63
N SER A 721 12.28 -37.34 7.27
CA SER A 721 12.83 -38.57 7.81
C SER A 721 14.36 -38.46 7.88
N ALA A 722 14.98 -39.03 8.90
CA ALA A 722 16.43 -39.05 9.01
C ALA A 722 17.06 -39.82 7.81
N PRO A 723 18.17 -39.33 7.24
CA PRO A 723 18.93 -40.10 6.26
C PRO A 723 19.62 -41.30 6.91
N SER A 724 19.86 -42.36 6.14
CA SER A 724 20.64 -43.51 6.63
C SER A 724 22.13 -43.20 6.78
N ALA A 725 22.63 -42.27 5.97
CA ALA A 725 23.98 -41.71 6.06
C ALA A 725 24.05 -40.38 5.31
N VAL A 726 25.02 -39.55 5.67
CA VAL A 726 25.38 -38.34 4.94
C VAL A 726 26.83 -38.45 4.47
N LEU A 727 27.06 -38.19 3.18
CA LEU A 727 28.38 -38.25 2.55
C LEU A 727 28.77 -36.86 2.03
N VAL A 728 30.01 -36.42 2.29
CA VAL A 728 30.62 -35.24 1.67
C VAL A 728 31.79 -35.70 0.82
N ASP A 729 31.75 -35.42 -0.48
CA ASP A 729 32.73 -35.91 -1.48
C ASP A 729 32.98 -37.43 -1.37
N GLY A 730 31.89 -38.18 -1.12
CA GLY A 730 31.92 -39.65 -0.97
C GLY A 730 32.35 -40.16 0.40
N ARG A 731 32.72 -39.29 1.35
CA ARG A 731 33.14 -39.69 2.70
C ARG A 731 32.01 -39.48 3.73
N PRO A 732 31.72 -40.45 4.60
CA PRO A 732 30.74 -40.28 5.66
C PRO A 732 31.08 -39.13 6.61
N VAL A 733 30.08 -38.33 6.96
CA VAL A 733 30.18 -37.25 7.97
C VAL A 733 29.08 -37.39 9.01
N LYS A 734 29.28 -36.78 10.18
CA LYS A 734 28.22 -36.66 11.19
C LYS A 734 27.19 -35.64 10.74
N SER A 735 25.92 -35.94 10.99
CA SER A 735 24.79 -35.04 10.81
C SER A 735 23.85 -35.19 12.00
N THR A 736 23.07 -34.15 12.29
CA THR A 736 21.95 -34.24 13.23
C THR A 736 20.63 -34.26 12.46
N TYR A 737 19.61 -34.90 13.01
CA TYR A 737 18.24 -34.83 12.51
C TYR A 737 17.32 -34.45 13.67
N LYS A 738 16.70 -33.27 13.60
CA LYS A 738 15.81 -32.75 14.63
C LYS A 738 14.69 -31.97 13.95
N ASP A 739 13.46 -32.22 14.37
CA ASP A 739 12.26 -31.49 13.92
C ASP A 739 12.13 -31.39 12.39
N GLY A 740 12.45 -32.48 11.68
CA GLY A 740 12.41 -32.53 10.20
C GLY A 740 13.68 -32.02 9.50
N VAL A 741 14.58 -31.33 10.19
CA VAL A 741 15.77 -30.73 9.58
C VAL A 741 16.99 -31.63 9.78
N VAL A 742 17.69 -31.92 8.68
CA VAL A 742 19.03 -32.53 8.70
C VAL A 742 20.06 -31.41 8.68
N THR A 743 20.89 -31.30 9.72
CA THR A 743 22.01 -30.36 9.75
C THR A 743 23.31 -31.08 9.42
N VAL A 744 24.04 -30.57 8.43
CA VAL A 744 25.34 -31.09 7.98
C VAL A 744 26.36 -29.96 8.02
N GLU A 745 27.40 -30.13 8.82
CA GLU A 745 28.52 -29.19 8.86
C GLU A 745 29.70 -29.77 8.07
N THR A 746 30.24 -28.99 7.14
CA THR A 746 31.45 -29.36 6.40
C THR A 746 32.68 -28.75 7.05
N ALA A 747 33.83 -29.41 6.89
CA ALA A 747 35.11 -28.71 6.97
C ALA A 747 35.19 -27.62 5.87
N ALA A 748 36.26 -26.81 5.87
CA ALA A 748 36.49 -25.88 4.79
C ALA A 748 36.59 -26.61 3.44
N VAL A 749 35.71 -26.24 2.51
CA VAL A 749 35.64 -26.79 1.15
C VAL A 749 36.26 -25.78 0.19
N SER A 750 37.08 -26.25 -0.75
CA SER A 750 37.68 -25.40 -1.78
C SER A 750 36.60 -24.75 -2.65
N THR A 751 36.73 -23.45 -2.89
CA THR A 751 35.81 -22.69 -3.76
C THR A 751 36.17 -22.80 -5.25
N SER A 752 37.27 -23.43 -5.62
CA SER A 752 37.70 -23.58 -7.03
C SER A 752 37.19 -24.83 -7.72
N ARG A 753 36.44 -25.69 -7.00
CA ARG A 753 35.87 -26.93 -7.53
C ARG A 753 34.48 -27.17 -6.96
N THR A 754 33.70 -27.98 -7.65
CA THR A 754 32.44 -28.48 -7.11
C THR A 754 32.70 -29.51 -6.00
N SER A 755 31.89 -29.45 -4.95
CA SER A 755 31.82 -30.48 -3.91
C SER A 755 30.40 -31.01 -3.78
N THR A 756 30.25 -32.26 -3.37
CA THR A 756 28.95 -32.94 -3.37
C THR A 756 28.60 -33.44 -1.98
N VAL A 757 27.43 -33.06 -1.49
CA VAL A 757 26.82 -33.59 -0.26
C VAL A 757 25.66 -34.51 -0.64
N ARG A 758 25.67 -35.76 -0.18
CA ARG A 758 24.61 -36.75 -0.45
C ARG A 758 23.97 -37.21 0.84
N LEU A 759 22.66 -37.02 0.97
CA LEU A 759 21.85 -37.59 2.04
C LEU A 759 21.17 -38.85 1.48
N LEU A 760 21.46 -40.01 2.08
CA LEU A 760 20.97 -41.28 1.57
C LEU A 760 19.63 -41.66 2.20
N GLY A 761 18.64 -41.99 1.35
CA GLY A 761 17.36 -42.54 1.79
C GLY A 761 16.53 -41.65 2.73
N THR A 762 16.57 -40.33 2.56
CA THR A 762 15.71 -39.36 3.28
C THR A 762 14.54 -38.91 2.40
N SER A 763 13.58 -38.13 2.93
CA SER A 763 12.45 -37.63 2.13
C SER A 763 12.74 -36.27 1.53
N SER A 764 12.02 -35.93 0.45
CA SER A 764 11.85 -34.53 0.03
C SER A 764 11.25 -33.69 1.16
N VAL A 765 11.16 -32.38 0.93
CA VAL A 765 10.52 -31.42 1.83
C VAL A 765 9.10 -31.87 2.13
N GLY A 766 8.79 -31.90 3.43
CA GLY A 766 7.66 -32.66 3.95
C GLY A 766 7.95 -34.16 3.93
N GLY A 767 8.23 -34.74 5.09
CA GLY A 767 8.35 -36.20 5.20
C GLY A 767 7.08 -36.87 5.71
N PRO A 768 7.16 -38.20 5.97
CA PRO A 768 6.03 -38.99 6.46
C PRO A 768 5.44 -38.44 7.77
N ASP A 769 6.20 -37.65 8.52
CA ASP A 769 5.81 -36.92 9.72
C ASP A 769 5.36 -35.45 9.47
N VAL A 770 5.06 -35.02 8.24
CA VAL A 770 4.61 -33.63 7.93
C VAL A 770 3.39 -33.62 7.00
N ALA A 771 3.29 -34.59 6.08
CA ALA A 771 2.07 -34.80 5.30
C ALA A 771 1.00 -35.65 6.03
N ASN A 772 1.38 -36.35 7.13
CA ASN A 772 0.50 -37.21 7.92
C ASN A 772 0.45 -36.86 9.42
N THR A 773 0.72 -35.61 9.80
CA THR A 773 0.92 -35.25 11.21
C THR A 773 0.10 -34.12 11.71
N PHE A 774 -0.78 -33.58 10.87
CA PHE A 774 -1.58 -32.45 11.26
C PHE A 774 -3.03 -32.86 11.12
N GLY A 775 -3.61 -33.33 12.20
CA GLY A 775 -5.02 -33.07 12.36
C GLY A 775 -5.21 -31.57 12.48
N SER A 776 -6.13 -31.00 11.69
CA SER A 776 -6.42 -29.58 11.69
C SER A 776 -7.53 -29.29 12.69
N PRO A 777 -7.22 -28.73 13.87
CA PRO A 777 -8.26 -28.12 14.68
C PRO A 777 -8.86 -26.93 13.94
N SER A 778 -10.13 -26.65 14.20
CA SER A 778 -10.74 -25.36 13.92
C SER A 778 -11.52 -24.91 15.14
N LEU A 779 -11.54 -23.60 15.37
CA LEU A 779 -12.34 -22.96 16.40
C LEU A 779 -13.19 -21.91 15.72
N GLU A 780 -14.50 -22.03 15.86
CA GLU A 780 -15.47 -21.07 15.33
C GLU A 780 -16.20 -20.43 16.49
N THR A 781 -16.22 -19.10 16.49
CA THR A 781 -16.89 -18.28 17.50
C THR A 781 -17.93 -17.40 16.81
N PRO A 782 -19.05 -17.08 17.47
CA PRO A 782 -20.05 -16.19 16.87
C PRO A 782 -19.46 -14.78 16.66
N SER A 783 -20.01 -14.06 15.69
CA SER A 783 -19.64 -12.69 15.34
C SER A 783 -19.90 -11.68 16.46
N LEU A 784 -20.79 -12.04 17.40
CA LEU A 784 -21.15 -11.31 18.61
C LEU A 784 -21.28 -12.30 19.78
N TRP A 785 -20.59 -12.02 20.88
CA TRP A 785 -20.71 -12.81 22.10
C TRP A 785 -21.84 -12.29 22.99
N ASN A 786 -22.35 -13.14 23.88
CA ASN A 786 -23.23 -12.68 24.95
C ASN A 786 -22.46 -11.76 25.92
N ALA A 787 -23.19 -10.93 26.66
CA ALA A 787 -22.60 -10.02 27.63
C ALA A 787 -21.80 -10.77 28.72
N PRO A 788 -20.82 -10.11 29.38
CA PRO A 788 -20.10 -10.68 30.51
C PRO A 788 -21.03 -11.38 31.52
N GLY A 789 -20.64 -12.56 31.98
CA GLY A 789 -21.45 -13.42 32.87
C GLY A 789 -22.43 -14.35 32.16
N GLN A 790 -22.58 -14.28 30.83
CA GLN A 790 -23.47 -15.15 30.06
C GLN A 790 -22.68 -16.13 29.17
N ALA A 791 -23.14 -17.38 29.12
CA ALA A 791 -22.54 -18.42 28.29
C ALA A 791 -22.76 -18.14 26.80
N THR A 792 -21.72 -18.29 26.00
CA THR A 792 -21.74 -18.22 24.53
C THR A 792 -21.29 -19.56 23.97
N GLU A 793 -22.03 -20.10 22.99
CA GLU A 793 -21.66 -21.34 22.31
C GLU A 793 -20.53 -21.08 21.32
N VAL A 794 -19.47 -21.90 21.38
CA VAL A 794 -18.38 -21.95 20.40
C VAL A 794 -18.28 -23.35 19.82
N THR A 795 -17.88 -23.46 18.55
CA THR A 795 -17.73 -24.75 17.89
C THR A 795 -16.25 -25.08 17.74
N ALA A 796 -15.83 -26.17 18.38
CA ALA A 796 -14.48 -26.71 18.25
C ALA A 796 -14.55 -27.96 17.36
N SER A 797 -13.74 -28.01 16.31
CA SER A 797 -13.63 -29.18 15.44
C SER A 797 -12.20 -29.65 15.30
N PHE A 798 -12.05 -30.89 14.87
CA PHE A 798 -10.78 -31.46 14.51
C PHE A 798 -10.95 -32.39 13.31
N ARG A 799 -10.29 -32.05 12.21
CA ARG A 799 -10.22 -32.91 11.03
C ARG A 799 -8.93 -33.72 11.07
N ASN A 800 -9.03 -35.03 10.90
CA ASN A 800 -7.87 -35.87 10.73
C ASN A 800 -7.38 -35.81 9.28
N ASP A 801 -6.42 -34.94 8.98
CA ASP A 801 -5.79 -34.87 7.65
C ASP A 801 -4.64 -35.86 7.46
N THR A 802 -4.43 -36.76 8.43
CA THR A 802 -3.42 -37.81 8.32
C THR A 802 -3.94 -38.99 7.49
N GLY A 803 -3.03 -39.72 6.83
CA GLY A 803 -3.36 -40.95 6.10
C GLY A 803 -3.73 -42.16 6.98
N ALA A 804 -3.82 -42.01 8.30
CA ALA A 804 -4.13 -43.09 9.24
C ALA A 804 -5.18 -42.65 10.27
N THR A 805 -5.76 -43.59 11.03
CA THR A 805 -6.61 -43.25 12.18
C THR A 805 -5.77 -42.61 13.28
N VAL A 806 -6.18 -41.44 13.75
CA VAL A 806 -5.62 -40.81 14.97
C VAL A 806 -6.44 -41.20 16.19
N ARG A 807 -5.80 -41.27 17.36
CA ARG A 807 -6.39 -41.70 18.62
C ARG A 807 -6.23 -40.65 19.71
N ASN A 808 -7.06 -40.72 20.75
CA ASN A 808 -6.99 -39.86 21.93
C ASN A 808 -6.96 -38.36 21.57
N VAL A 809 -7.88 -37.95 20.68
CA VAL A 809 -8.03 -36.54 20.32
C VAL A 809 -8.65 -35.82 21.51
N ASP A 810 -7.96 -34.81 22.04
CA ASP A 810 -8.40 -33.95 23.13
C ASP A 810 -8.34 -32.49 22.66
N LEU A 811 -9.48 -31.81 22.68
CA LEU A 811 -9.66 -30.45 22.20
C LEU A 811 -9.68 -29.49 23.39
N ASP A 812 -8.50 -29.09 23.85
CA ASP A 812 -8.38 -28.25 25.04
C ASP A 812 -8.52 -26.77 24.69
N LEU A 813 -9.64 -26.17 25.09
CA LEU A 813 -9.91 -24.75 24.89
C LEU A 813 -9.26 -23.94 26.02
N GLN A 814 -8.18 -23.26 25.69
CA GLN A 814 -7.49 -22.31 26.56
C GLN A 814 -8.25 -20.98 26.54
N LEU A 815 -8.66 -20.53 27.73
CA LEU A 815 -9.45 -19.34 27.93
C LEU A 815 -8.67 -18.27 28.71
N PRO A 816 -8.98 -16.97 28.50
CA PRO A 816 -8.46 -15.90 29.35
C PRO A 816 -8.79 -16.11 30.83
N ALA A 817 -8.00 -15.48 31.71
CA ALA A 817 -8.25 -15.51 33.15
C ALA A 817 -9.68 -14.99 33.47
N GLY A 818 -10.38 -15.69 34.36
CA GLY A 818 -11.76 -15.35 34.76
C GLY A 818 -12.86 -15.90 33.85
N TRP A 819 -12.52 -16.74 32.86
CA TRP A 819 -13.48 -17.40 31.97
C TRP A 819 -13.61 -18.88 32.28
N THR A 820 -14.73 -19.49 31.92
CA THR A 820 -14.99 -20.92 32.10
C THR A 820 -15.54 -21.54 30.82
N SER A 821 -15.34 -22.84 30.62
CA SER A 821 -16.01 -23.60 29.56
C SER A 821 -16.60 -24.91 30.08
N ALA A 822 -17.66 -25.37 29.42
CA ALA A 822 -18.28 -26.67 29.65
C ALA A 822 -18.59 -27.36 28.32
N GLY A 823 -18.39 -28.69 28.25
CA GLY A 823 -18.70 -29.52 27.08
C GLY A 823 -17.80 -30.75 26.95
N VAL A 824 -18.14 -31.65 26.03
CA VAL A 824 -17.31 -32.82 25.70
C VAL A 824 -16.18 -32.40 24.78
N LYS A 825 -14.93 -32.72 25.13
CA LYS A 825 -13.75 -32.30 24.36
C LYS A 825 -12.85 -33.44 23.89
N THR A 826 -13.16 -34.69 24.24
CA THR A 826 -12.34 -35.84 23.91
C THR A 826 -13.02 -36.79 22.94
N PHE A 827 -12.24 -37.36 22.02
CA PHE A 827 -12.65 -38.37 21.05
C PHE A 827 -11.64 -39.51 21.02
N ALA A 828 -12.11 -40.75 21.19
CA ALA A 828 -11.23 -41.91 21.29
C ALA A 828 -10.43 -42.18 20.00
N SER A 829 -11.05 -41.96 18.84
CA SER A 829 -10.40 -42.09 17.54
C SER A 829 -11.12 -41.32 16.44
N VAL A 830 -10.38 -40.80 15.47
CA VAL A 830 -10.88 -40.11 14.28
C VAL A 830 -10.24 -40.75 13.04
N ARG A 831 -11.05 -41.26 12.09
CA ARG A 831 -10.53 -41.92 10.89
C ARG A 831 -9.89 -40.92 9.93
N ALA A 832 -9.01 -41.39 9.04
CA ALA A 832 -8.40 -40.54 8.01
C ALA A 832 -9.50 -39.82 7.21
N GLY A 833 -9.35 -38.50 7.04
CA GLY A 833 -10.30 -37.62 6.36
C GLY A 833 -11.57 -37.26 7.16
N GLN A 834 -11.81 -37.88 8.32
CA GLN A 834 -12.97 -37.59 9.17
C GLN A 834 -12.78 -36.31 9.97
N THR A 835 -13.86 -35.56 10.15
CA THR A 835 -13.96 -34.44 11.11
C THR A 835 -14.81 -34.85 12.30
N VAL A 836 -14.36 -34.49 13.50
CA VAL A 836 -15.18 -34.49 14.72
C VAL A 836 -15.43 -33.06 15.16
N THR A 837 -16.63 -32.79 15.65
CA THR A 837 -17.07 -31.45 16.05
C THR A 837 -17.76 -31.53 17.40
N THR A 838 -17.52 -30.55 18.26
CA THR A 838 -18.18 -30.37 19.54
C THR A 838 -18.55 -28.91 19.77
N LYS A 839 -19.62 -28.69 20.53
CA LYS A 839 -20.08 -27.37 20.96
C LYS A 839 -19.68 -27.18 22.41
N LEU A 840 -18.93 -26.12 22.70
CA LEU A 840 -18.48 -25.74 24.03
C LEU A 840 -19.23 -24.48 24.47
N GLN A 841 -19.78 -24.49 25.67
CA GLN A 841 -20.38 -23.30 26.27
C GLN A 841 -19.28 -22.54 27.01
N VAL A 842 -18.96 -21.32 26.58
CA VAL A 842 -17.91 -20.47 27.15
C VAL A 842 -18.53 -19.28 27.86
N THR A 843 -18.24 -19.11 29.14
CA THR A 843 -18.80 -18.03 29.98
C THR A 843 -17.67 -17.13 30.47
N PRO A 844 -17.57 -15.89 29.95
CA PRO A 844 -16.76 -14.85 30.57
C PRO A 844 -17.30 -14.51 31.96
N GLY A 845 -16.44 -14.26 32.95
CA GLY A 845 -16.88 -13.76 34.26
C GLY A 845 -17.66 -12.45 34.13
N ALA A 846 -18.58 -12.19 35.07
CA ALA A 846 -19.43 -10.99 35.04
C ALA A 846 -18.62 -9.67 35.10
N ASP A 847 -17.45 -9.69 35.73
CA ASP A 847 -16.59 -8.52 35.89
C ASP A 847 -15.59 -8.32 34.74
N VAL A 848 -15.56 -9.26 33.77
CA VAL A 848 -14.69 -9.16 32.59
C VAL A 848 -15.11 -7.96 31.76
N GLN A 849 -14.18 -7.03 31.58
CA GLN A 849 -14.43 -5.86 30.75
C GLN A 849 -14.59 -6.29 29.27
N PRO A 850 -15.61 -5.77 28.56
CA PRO A 850 -15.76 -6.04 27.14
C PRO A 850 -14.52 -5.63 26.34
N ALA A 851 -14.09 -6.48 25.43
CA ALA A 851 -12.97 -6.31 24.53
C ALA A 851 -12.96 -7.44 23.50
N SER A 852 -12.00 -7.41 22.56
CA SER A 852 -11.63 -8.56 21.74
C SER A 852 -10.61 -9.43 22.48
N PHE A 853 -10.85 -10.74 22.56
CA PHE A 853 -9.95 -11.72 23.19
C PHE A 853 -9.60 -12.83 22.21
N THR A 854 -8.36 -13.32 22.21
CA THR A 854 -7.99 -14.52 21.46
C THR A 854 -8.30 -15.76 22.30
N LEU A 855 -9.09 -16.68 21.75
CA LEU A 855 -9.27 -18.02 22.29
C LEU A 855 -8.38 -18.99 21.53
N SER A 856 -7.74 -19.92 22.26
CA SER A 856 -6.84 -20.91 21.68
C SER A 856 -7.37 -22.31 21.94
N LEU A 857 -7.56 -23.09 20.88
CA LEU A 857 -7.94 -24.49 20.92
C LEU A 857 -6.71 -25.35 20.64
N THR A 858 -6.17 -25.99 21.66
CA THR A 858 -5.06 -26.93 21.53
C THR A 858 -5.62 -28.35 21.37
N ALA A 859 -5.55 -28.89 20.15
CA ALA A 859 -5.87 -30.27 19.85
C ALA A 859 -4.66 -31.18 20.08
N SER A 860 -4.70 -32.03 21.10
CA SER A 860 -3.72 -33.09 21.34
C SER A 860 -4.21 -34.43 20.80
N TYR A 861 -3.37 -35.21 20.11
CA TYR A 861 -3.77 -36.51 19.56
C TYR A 861 -2.56 -37.43 19.34
N VAL A 862 -2.82 -38.72 19.11
CA VAL A 862 -1.81 -39.73 18.79
C VAL A 862 -1.98 -40.19 17.35
N ALA A 863 -0.96 -39.97 16.52
CA ALA A 863 -0.89 -40.47 15.15
C ALA A 863 0.35 -41.37 15.01
N GLN A 864 0.20 -42.54 14.37
CA GLN A 864 1.34 -43.46 14.14
C GLN A 864 2.20 -43.77 15.37
N GLY A 865 1.60 -43.79 16.57
CA GLY A 865 2.29 -44.07 17.83
C GLY A 865 3.03 -42.88 18.48
N LYS A 866 3.01 -41.68 17.87
CA LYS A 866 3.56 -40.45 18.43
C LYS A 866 2.45 -39.48 18.84
N ARG A 867 2.70 -38.67 19.88
CA ARG A 867 1.78 -37.61 20.33
C ARG A 867 2.07 -36.31 19.59
N TYR A 868 1.01 -35.66 19.11
CA TYR A 868 1.04 -34.38 18.42
C TYR A 868 0.11 -33.41 19.14
N SER A 869 0.37 -32.13 18.91
CA SER A 869 -0.50 -31.04 19.33
C SER A 869 -0.57 -30.01 18.21
N GLN A 870 -1.75 -29.45 17.98
CA GLN A 870 -1.99 -28.39 17.00
C GLN A 870 -2.92 -27.36 17.61
N THR A 871 -2.73 -26.10 17.24
CA THR A 871 -3.53 -25.00 17.78
C THR A 871 -4.37 -24.37 16.68
N ALA A 872 -5.65 -24.16 16.97
CA ALA A 872 -6.49 -23.22 16.24
C ALA A 872 -6.85 -22.06 17.16
N VAL A 873 -7.11 -20.90 16.59
CA VAL A 873 -7.47 -19.71 17.36
C VAL A 873 -8.69 -19.06 16.73
N ALA A 874 -9.47 -18.39 17.57
CA ALA A 874 -10.59 -17.57 17.14
C ALA A 874 -10.73 -16.36 18.05
N THR A 875 -11.30 -15.28 17.54
CA THR A 875 -11.49 -14.06 18.32
C THR A 875 -12.84 -14.07 19.01
N ALA A 876 -12.85 -14.01 20.34
CA ALA A 876 -14.02 -13.71 21.14
C ALA A 876 -14.26 -12.20 21.19
N GLN A 877 -15.44 -11.78 20.76
CA GLN A 877 -15.81 -10.37 20.62
C GLN A 877 -16.87 -10.00 21.66
N LEU A 878 -16.44 -9.66 22.88
CA LEU A 878 -17.36 -9.27 23.96
C LEU A 878 -17.92 -7.87 23.70
N PRO A 879 -19.24 -7.69 23.70
CA PRO A 879 -19.82 -6.40 23.38
C PRO A 879 -19.80 -5.43 24.57
N TYR A 880 -19.51 -4.16 24.28
CA TYR A 880 -19.83 -3.06 25.20
C TYR A 880 -21.34 -2.83 25.22
N GLY A 881 -21.91 -2.56 26.39
CA GLY A 881 -23.34 -2.30 26.54
C GLY A 881 -23.81 -0.95 25.98
N SER A 882 -22.89 -0.02 25.69
CA SER A 882 -23.17 1.28 25.07
C SER A 882 -21.90 1.94 24.56
N LEU A 883 -22.02 2.99 23.73
CA LEU A 883 -20.86 3.80 23.32
C LEU A 883 -20.17 4.47 24.52
N SER A 884 -20.93 4.92 25.52
CA SER A 884 -20.37 5.50 26.75
C SER A 884 -19.46 4.51 27.48
N GLN A 885 -19.84 3.22 27.52
CA GLN A 885 -18.99 2.18 28.11
C GLN A 885 -17.78 1.85 27.22
N ALA A 886 -17.93 1.97 25.90
CA ALA A 886 -16.86 1.74 24.93
C ALA A 886 -15.87 2.92 24.80
N ALA A 887 -16.17 4.06 25.43
CA ALA A 887 -15.37 5.27 25.32
C ALA A 887 -13.94 5.01 25.82
N ASN A 888 -12.96 5.24 24.94
CA ASN A 888 -11.54 4.95 25.19
C ASN A 888 -10.63 6.16 24.95
N THR A 889 -11.20 7.27 24.49
CA THR A 889 -10.47 8.50 24.16
C THR A 889 -11.07 9.68 24.94
N VAL A 890 -10.21 10.57 25.44
CA VAL A 890 -10.62 11.84 26.05
C VAL A 890 -10.82 12.88 24.94
N GLY A 891 -12.02 12.90 24.36
CA GLY A 891 -12.37 13.84 23.29
C GLY A 891 -12.77 15.23 23.80
N ILE A 892 -13.23 15.31 25.05
CA ILE A 892 -13.71 16.54 25.69
C ILE A 892 -12.94 16.75 27.00
N THR A 893 -12.47 17.98 27.22
CA THR A 893 -11.83 18.42 28.47
C THR A 893 -12.37 19.78 28.90
N ASP A 894 -12.00 20.19 30.11
CA ASP A 894 -12.32 21.49 30.70
C ASP A 894 -11.06 22.20 31.20
N ALA A 895 -11.22 23.37 31.80
CA ALA A 895 -10.12 24.19 32.33
C ALA A 895 -9.26 23.48 33.38
N SER A 896 -9.76 22.41 34.01
CA SER A 896 -9.04 21.62 35.01
C SER A 896 -8.38 20.36 34.46
N SER A 897 -8.75 19.94 33.23
CA SER A 897 -8.40 18.63 32.68
C SER A 897 -7.81 18.65 31.27
N PHE A 898 -7.60 19.82 30.68
CA PHE A 898 -7.11 20.01 29.30
C PHE A 898 -5.87 19.18 28.93
N ALA A 899 -4.95 18.96 29.87
CA ALA A 899 -3.73 18.18 29.63
C ALA A 899 -3.99 16.69 29.31
N LYS A 900 -5.22 16.20 29.50
CA LYS A 900 -5.63 14.81 29.21
C LYS A 900 -6.29 14.62 27.85
N GLY A 901 -6.59 15.70 27.12
CA GLY A 901 -7.30 15.65 25.84
C GLY A 901 -6.48 14.92 24.77
N ASN A 902 -7.14 14.22 23.84
CA ASN A 902 -6.46 13.62 22.69
C ASN A 902 -7.40 13.22 21.52
N PHE A 903 -8.35 14.09 21.15
CA PHE A 903 -9.25 13.87 20.02
C PHE A 903 -8.50 13.66 18.69
N ASP A 904 -7.49 14.49 18.40
CA ASP A 904 -6.78 14.51 17.11
C ASP A 904 -5.44 13.78 17.11
N GLY A 905 -5.02 13.20 18.23
CA GLY A 905 -3.72 12.54 18.38
C GLY A 905 -2.58 13.49 18.81
N SER A 906 -2.81 14.80 18.81
CA SER A 906 -1.85 15.83 19.21
C SER A 906 -2.13 16.42 20.59
N GLY A 907 -2.94 15.74 21.40
CA GLY A 907 -3.31 16.20 22.74
C GLY A 907 -4.44 17.24 22.78
N ASN A 908 -5.11 17.51 21.65
CA ASN A 908 -6.18 18.50 21.60
C ASN A 908 -7.58 17.88 21.85
N SER A 909 -8.53 18.67 22.32
CA SER A 909 -9.89 18.22 22.67
C SER A 909 -10.92 19.34 22.51
N PHE A 910 -12.20 18.96 22.44
CA PHE A 910 -13.30 19.91 22.44
C PHE A 910 -13.39 20.67 23.77
N ASN A 911 -13.83 21.94 23.69
CA ASN A 911 -14.12 22.80 24.82
C ASN A 911 -15.37 22.32 25.57
N GLY A 912 -15.18 21.64 26.70
CA GLY A 912 -16.25 21.03 27.48
C GLY A 912 -17.23 22.02 28.07
N GLU A 913 -16.78 23.19 28.50
CA GLU A 913 -17.67 24.25 29.00
C GLU A 913 -18.59 24.79 27.90
N ALA A 914 -18.05 25.01 26.69
CA ALA A 914 -18.83 25.47 25.56
C ALA A 914 -19.84 24.42 25.08
N LEU A 915 -19.46 23.14 25.07
CA LEU A 915 -20.39 22.04 24.75
C LEU A 915 -21.51 21.93 25.80
N ALA A 916 -21.16 21.99 27.09
CA ALA A 916 -22.15 21.95 28.16
C ALA A 916 -23.13 23.13 28.08
N ALA A 917 -22.65 24.33 27.75
CA ALA A 917 -23.49 25.51 27.54
C ALA A 917 -24.45 25.35 26.34
N ALA A 918 -24.04 24.59 25.32
CA ALA A 918 -24.88 24.20 24.19
C ALA A 918 -25.83 23.02 24.48
N GLY A 919 -25.87 22.52 25.72
CA GLY A 919 -26.73 21.41 26.15
C GLY A 919 -26.09 20.01 26.08
N TYR A 920 -24.86 19.91 25.58
CA TYR A 920 -24.10 18.67 25.42
C TYR A 920 -23.27 18.35 26.69
N LYS A 921 -23.98 18.11 27.79
CA LYS A 921 -23.40 17.76 29.10
C LYS A 921 -23.40 16.24 29.34
N PRO A 922 -22.52 15.71 30.21
CA PRO A 922 -22.42 14.26 30.40
C PRO A 922 -23.76 13.58 30.72
N GLY A 923 -24.10 12.55 29.96
CA GLY A 923 -25.34 11.77 30.10
C GLY A 923 -26.63 12.47 29.66
N ALA A 924 -26.56 13.68 29.11
CA ALA A 924 -27.75 14.38 28.62
C ALA A 924 -28.37 13.67 27.41
N THR A 925 -29.69 13.77 27.29
CA THR A 925 -30.35 13.45 26.01
C THR A 925 -30.24 14.67 25.11
N VAL A 926 -29.69 14.49 23.91
CA VAL A 926 -29.62 15.51 22.86
C VAL A 926 -30.40 15.02 21.64
N THR A 927 -31.26 15.89 21.11
CA THR A 927 -32.07 15.59 19.93
C THR A 927 -31.44 16.27 18.73
N VAL A 928 -31.03 15.47 17.74
CA VAL A 928 -30.42 15.97 16.50
C VAL A 928 -31.08 15.25 15.33
N GLN A 929 -31.65 16.01 14.38
CA GLN A 929 -32.38 15.47 13.23
C GLN A 929 -33.44 14.44 13.63
N ASP A 930 -34.29 14.79 14.61
CA ASP A 930 -35.37 13.96 15.17
C ASP A 930 -34.93 12.62 15.81
N ALA A 931 -33.62 12.40 15.96
CA ALA A 931 -33.05 11.27 16.67
C ALA A 931 -32.61 11.68 18.08
N ASN A 932 -33.01 10.90 19.07
CA ASN A 932 -32.59 11.10 20.46
C ASN A 932 -31.32 10.30 20.75
N PHE A 933 -30.25 11.02 21.08
CA PHE A 933 -28.98 10.47 21.48
C PHE A 933 -28.78 10.65 22.99
N THR A 934 -28.20 9.67 23.64
CA THR A 934 -27.60 9.87 24.96
C THR A 934 -26.16 10.32 24.76
N TRP A 935 -25.86 11.56 25.13
CA TRP A 935 -24.50 12.09 25.14
C TRP A 935 -23.62 11.30 26.11
N PRO A 936 -22.31 11.10 25.83
CA PRO A 936 -21.40 10.34 26.68
C PRO A 936 -21.53 10.70 28.16
N SER A 937 -21.58 9.70 29.04
CA SER A 937 -21.66 9.91 30.49
C SER A 937 -20.31 10.26 31.14
N GLY A 938 -19.20 10.08 30.42
CA GLY A 938 -17.86 10.43 30.89
C GLY A 938 -17.72 11.94 31.11
N ALA A 939 -17.22 12.33 32.27
CA ALA A 939 -16.90 13.72 32.57
C ALA A 939 -15.77 14.24 31.65
N PRO A 940 -15.66 15.56 31.42
CA PRO A 940 -14.47 16.13 30.78
C PRO A 940 -13.18 15.64 31.47
N GLY A 941 -12.16 15.30 30.67
CA GLY A 941 -10.91 14.75 31.20
C GLY A 941 -10.93 13.24 31.53
N THR A 942 -12.05 12.56 31.28
CA THR A 942 -12.17 11.10 31.30
C THR A 942 -12.57 10.59 29.91
N PRO A 943 -12.36 9.30 29.58
CA PRO A 943 -12.79 8.76 28.30
C PRO A 943 -14.28 9.04 28.03
N ASN A 944 -14.56 9.76 26.94
CA ASN A 944 -15.90 10.23 26.58
C ASN A 944 -16.13 10.19 25.05
N LEU A 945 -15.22 9.56 24.32
CA LEU A 945 -15.25 9.39 22.87
C LEU A 945 -14.76 7.98 22.53
N VAL A 946 -15.36 7.35 21.53
CA VAL A 946 -14.89 6.08 20.97
C VAL A 946 -14.04 6.35 19.72
N LYS A 947 -12.81 5.84 19.69
CA LYS A 947 -11.94 5.75 18.49
C LYS A 947 -11.26 4.39 18.43
N ASN A 948 -10.97 3.87 17.24
CA ASN A 948 -10.16 2.65 17.07
C ASN A 948 -10.65 1.44 17.91
N GLN A 949 -11.97 1.29 18.05
CA GLN A 949 -12.57 0.22 18.84
C GLN A 949 -13.18 -0.85 17.92
N SER A 950 -12.58 -2.03 17.92
CA SER A 950 -13.01 -3.17 17.08
C SER A 950 -14.08 -4.04 17.72
N ALA A 951 -14.24 -3.99 19.05
CA ALA A 951 -15.25 -4.78 19.74
C ALA A 951 -16.66 -4.24 19.46
N PRO A 952 -17.67 -5.12 19.34
CA PRO A 952 -19.05 -4.70 19.13
C PRO A 952 -19.57 -3.81 20.25
N ILE A 953 -20.47 -2.90 19.92
CA ILE A 953 -21.15 -2.03 20.88
C ILE A 953 -22.65 -2.22 20.70
N LEU A 954 -23.36 -2.56 21.77
CA LEU A 954 -24.81 -2.75 21.75
C LEU A 954 -25.51 -1.42 21.44
N VAL A 955 -26.30 -1.41 20.39
CA VAL A 955 -27.17 -0.30 19.97
C VAL A 955 -28.50 -0.92 19.53
N SER A 956 -29.04 -1.80 20.38
CA SER A 956 -30.15 -2.68 20.03
C SER A 956 -31.42 -1.89 19.77
N GLY A 957 -32.12 -2.20 18.68
CA GLY A 957 -33.39 -1.57 18.36
C GLY A 957 -33.90 -1.84 16.95
N THR A 958 -35.16 -1.50 16.72
CA THR A 958 -35.79 -1.50 15.40
C THR A 958 -35.95 -0.07 14.91
N GLY A 959 -35.54 0.19 13.69
CA GLY A 959 -35.82 1.46 13.01
C GLY A 959 -35.36 1.45 11.57
N SER A 960 -35.35 2.62 10.94
CA SER A 960 -34.95 2.73 9.53
C SER A 960 -33.47 3.10 9.35
N HIS A 961 -32.85 3.71 10.35
CA HIS A 961 -31.46 4.18 10.27
C HIS A 961 -30.68 3.98 11.56
N LEU A 962 -29.37 3.73 11.43
CA LEU A 962 -28.40 3.93 12.50
C LEU A 962 -27.91 5.37 12.40
N ALA A 963 -28.19 6.18 13.41
CA ALA A 963 -27.72 7.55 13.49
C ALA A 963 -26.51 7.66 14.43
N LEU A 964 -25.54 8.50 14.08
CA LEU A 964 -24.25 8.67 14.75
C LEU A 964 -23.93 10.16 14.96
N LEU A 965 -23.38 10.50 16.12
CA LEU A 965 -22.74 11.79 16.39
C LEU A 965 -21.23 11.61 16.46
N GLY A 966 -20.47 12.36 15.65
CA GLY A 966 -19.02 12.25 15.59
C GLY A 966 -18.34 13.39 14.83
N ALA A 967 -17.03 13.30 14.66
CA ALA A 967 -16.23 14.22 13.84
C ALA A 967 -14.96 13.56 13.29
N GLY A 968 -14.42 14.12 12.21
CA GLY A 968 -13.10 13.77 11.67
C GLY A 968 -11.98 14.52 12.38
N ALA A 969 -10.92 13.80 12.76
CA ALA A 969 -9.65 14.35 13.23
C ALA A 969 -8.72 14.73 12.05
N SER A 970 -8.86 14.06 10.90
CA SER A 970 -8.19 14.39 9.63
C SER A 970 -9.17 15.03 8.64
N LEU A 971 -8.64 15.58 7.54
CA LEU A 971 -9.47 16.01 6.40
C LEU A 971 -10.04 14.78 5.69
N ASN A 972 -11.28 14.88 5.21
CA ASN A 972 -11.95 13.81 4.45
C ASN A 972 -12.01 12.44 5.16
N ALA A 973 -12.14 12.41 6.49
CA ALA A 973 -12.18 11.17 7.24
C ALA A 973 -13.35 10.27 6.80
N ARG A 974 -13.05 9.06 6.32
CA ARG A 974 -14.00 8.06 5.83
C ARG A 974 -13.89 6.79 6.65
N GLY A 975 -14.99 6.05 6.78
CA GLY A 975 -14.99 4.77 7.47
C GLY A 975 -16.25 3.95 7.21
N ALA A 976 -16.11 2.63 7.35
CA ALA A 976 -17.21 1.69 7.26
C ALA A 976 -17.67 1.25 8.66
N VAL A 977 -18.96 1.43 8.96
CA VAL A 977 -19.61 0.84 10.14
C VAL A 977 -20.15 -0.54 9.77
N THR A 978 -19.89 -1.53 10.61
CA THR A 978 -20.54 -2.85 10.50
C THR A 978 -21.73 -2.91 11.45
N ILE A 979 -22.90 -3.28 10.93
CA ILE A 979 -24.14 -3.44 11.69
C ILE A 979 -24.40 -4.94 11.86
N LEU A 980 -24.61 -5.38 13.10
CA LEU A 980 -24.91 -6.77 13.45
C LEU A 980 -26.38 -6.87 13.83
N TYR A 981 -27.11 -7.76 13.19
CA TYR A 981 -28.55 -7.97 13.41
C TYR A 981 -28.83 -9.19 14.29
N THR A 982 -29.96 -9.19 14.99
CA THR A 982 -30.36 -10.26 15.91
C THR A 982 -30.62 -11.61 15.22
N ASP A 983 -30.81 -11.62 13.91
CA ASP A 983 -30.95 -12.84 13.09
C ASP A 983 -29.60 -13.48 12.72
N GLY A 984 -28.49 -12.91 13.19
CA GLY A 984 -27.12 -13.36 12.93
C GLY A 984 -26.53 -12.80 11.63
N THR A 985 -27.29 -12.06 10.82
CA THR A 985 -26.78 -11.39 9.63
C THR A 985 -26.07 -10.08 9.98
N SER A 986 -25.32 -9.54 9.02
CA SER A 986 -24.66 -8.23 9.16
C SER A 986 -24.69 -7.46 7.84
N SER A 987 -24.67 -6.14 7.93
CA SER A 987 -24.46 -5.24 6.79
C SER A 987 -23.31 -4.28 7.07
N GLN A 988 -22.78 -3.65 6.03
CA GLN A 988 -21.80 -2.57 6.15
C GLN A 988 -22.31 -1.34 5.42
N ALA A 989 -22.03 -0.17 5.99
CA ALA A 989 -22.28 1.12 5.36
C ALA A 989 -21.05 2.01 5.52
N THR A 990 -20.67 2.72 4.46
CA THR A 990 -19.57 3.68 4.47
C THR A 990 -20.12 5.08 4.58
N PHE A 991 -19.45 5.93 5.36
CA PHE A 991 -19.79 7.35 5.47
C PHE A 991 -18.51 8.18 5.57
N GLN A 992 -18.69 9.50 5.44
CA GLN A 992 -17.64 10.50 5.61
C GLN A 992 -18.08 11.51 6.67
N LEU A 993 -17.16 11.91 7.53
CA LEU A 993 -17.37 13.03 8.47
C LEU A 993 -16.38 14.16 8.16
N PRO A 994 -16.83 15.42 8.16
CA PRO A 994 -15.92 16.55 8.01
C PRO A 994 -14.91 16.61 9.15
N ASN A 995 -13.77 17.22 8.88
CA ASN A 995 -12.84 17.62 9.92
C ASN A 995 -13.54 18.55 10.94
N TRP A 996 -13.29 18.31 12.23
CA TRP A 996 -13.89 19.02 13.35
C TRP A 996 -13.76 20.55 13.29
N CYS A 997 -12.72 21.14 12.66
CA CYS A 997 -12.55 22.59 12.62
C CYS A 997 -12.70 23.22 11.24
N CYS A 998 -12.13 22.58 10.22
CA CYS A 998 -11.57 23.34 9.10
C CYS A 998 -12.07 22.88 7.73
N GLN A 999 -13.14 22.07 7.70
CA GLN A 999 -13.78 21.59 6.48
C GLN A 999 -15.23 22.08 6.35
N ASP A 1000 -15.77 22.07 5.14
CA ASP A 1000 -17.20 22.34 4.91
C ASP A 1000 -18.09 21.41 5.75
N ALA A 1001 -19.09 21.99 6.42
CA ALA A 1001 -19.92 21.28 7.40
C ALA A 1001 -20.83 20.21 6.78
N THR A 1002 -21.07 20.26 5.47
CA THR A 1002 -21.95 19.38 4.71
C THR A 1002 -21.22 18.26 4.00
N THR A 1003 -19.88 18.25 4.05
CA THR A 1003 -19.04 17.24 3.42
C THR A 1003 -19.53 15.82 3.76
N GLY A 1004 -19.73 15.00 2.72
CA GLY A 1004 -20.19 13.61 2.90
C GLY A 1004 -21.65 13.48 3.34
N GLY A 1005 -22.47 14.53 3.17
CA GLY A 1005 -23.87 14.54 3.57
C GLY A 1005 -24.09 14.78 5.07
N ALA A 1006 -23.03 15.05 5.83
CA ALA A 1006 -23.10 15.29 7.27
C ALA A 1006 -23.96 16.52 7.60
N LYS A 1007 -24.62 16.50 8.76
CA LYS A 1007 -25.39 17.64 9.28
C LYS A 1007 -24.73 18.14 10.55
N LEU A 1008 -24.72 19.46 10.76
CA LEU A 1008 -24.17 20.03 12.00
C LEU A 1008 -25.05 19.63 13.20
N ALA A 1009 -24.45 19.04 14.23
CA ALA A 1009 -25.12 18.77 15.50
C ALA A 1009 -24.87 19.90 16.50
N VAL A 1010 -23.61 20.30 16.66
CA VAL A 1010 -23.22 21.44 17.50
C VAL A 1010 -21.90 22.06 17.02
N SER A 1011 -21.79 23.38 17.13
CA SER A 1011 -20.56 24.14 16.91
C SER A 1011 -20.19 24.88 18.19
N THR A 1012 -18.92 24.86 18.57
CA THR A 1012 -18.39 25.54 19.75
C THR A 1012 -17.12 26.30 19.39
N LYS A 1013 -16.85 27.41 20.08
CA LYS A 1013 -15.65 28.21 19.86
C LYS A 1013 -14.50 27.74 20.74
N GLY A 1014 -13.33 27.62 20.13
CA GLY A 1014 -12.10 27.22 20.82
C GLY A 1014 -12.00 25.72 21.10
N ARG A 1015 -10.77 25.28 21.28
CA ARG A 1015 -10.41 23.92 21.68
C ARG A 1015 -9.46 23.96 22.86
N TYR A 1016 -9.41 22.89 23.64
CA TYR A 1016 -8.32 22.70 24.58
C TYR A 1016 -7.13 22.07 23.88
N THR A 1017 -5.95 22.56 24.25
CA THR A 1017 -4.63 22.05 23.89
C THR A 1017 -3.94 21.57 25.17
N PRO A 1018 -2.79 20.86 25.10
CA PRO A 1018 -2.04 20.47 26.29
C PRO A 1018 -1.63 21.63 27.21
N THR A 1019 -1.65 22.87 26.70
CA THR A 1019 -1.29 24.10 27.44
C THR A 1019 -2.49 24.95 27.86
N GLY A 1020 -3.71 24.54 27.55
CA GLY A 1020 -4.94 25.27 27.91
C GLY A 1020 -5.81 25.62 26.69
N LEU A 1021 -6.80 26.50 26.91
CA LEU A 1021 -7.78 26.89 25.88
C LEU A 1021 -7.11 27.73 24.79
N ALA A 1022 -7.28 27.34 23.53
CA ALA A 1022 -6.73 28.03 22.36
C ALA A 1022 -7.75 28.14 21.22
N ASN A 1023 -7.39 28.90 20.18
CA ASN A 1023 -8.17 29.09 18.95
C ASN A 1023 -9.63 29.53 19.22
N THR A 1024 -9.81 30.44 20.17
CA THR A 1024 -11.12 30.85 20.71
C THR A 1024 -12.05 31.54 19.71
N THR A 1025 -11.60 31.80 18.48
CA THR A 1025 -12.40 32.33 17.38
C THR A 1025 -12.79 31.26 16.33
N THR A 1026 -12.13 30.11 16.35
CA THR A 1026 -12.36 28.99 15.42
C THR A 1026 -13.51 28.11 15.91
N ASP A 1027 -14.36 27.67 14.98
CA ASP A 1027 -15.43 26.72 15.25
C ASP A 1027 -14.92 25.28 15.27
N TYR A 1028 -15.23 24.57 16.34
CA TYR A 1028 -15.04 23.13 16.49
C TYR A 1028 -16.40 22.44 16.60
N ARG A 1029 -16.64 21.48 15.71
CA ARG A 1029 -17.96 21.01 15.32
C ARG A 1029 -18.10 19.50 15.52
N VAL A 1030 -19.27 19.10 16.01
CA VAL A 1030 -19.75 17.71 16.02
C VAL A 1030 -20.84 17.59 14.97
N PHE A 1031 -20.81 16.49 14.24
CA PHE A 1031 -21.70 16.24 13.11
C PHE A 1031 -22.60 15.04 13.38
N TYR A 1032 -23.79 15.09 12.79
CA TYR A 1032 -24.73 14.01 12.63
C TYR A 1032 -24.53 13.35 11.27
N THR A 1033 -24.49 12.03 11.27
CA THR A 1033 -24.63 11.21 10.06
C THR A 1033 -25.56 10.04 10.36
N ALA A 1034 -26.19 9.48 9.33
CA ALA A 1034 -27.04 8.31 9.48
C ALA A 1034 -26.83 7.38 8.29
N VAL A 1035 -26.87 6.07 8.56
CA VAL A 1035 -26.80 5.03 7.53
C VAL A 1035 -28.08 4.20 7.57
N PRO A 1036 -28.62 3.78 6.40
CA PRO A 1036 -29.83 2.99 6.35
C PRO A 1036 -29.63 1.61 6.98
N LEU A 1037 -30.70 1.07 7.57
CA LEU A 1037 -30.75 -0.29 8.10
C LEU A 1037 -31.51 -1.21 7.12
N ASP A 1038 -31.10 -2.47 7.05
CA ASP A 1038 -31.84 -3.51 6.35
C ASP A 1038 -33.30 -3.58 6.84
N PRO A 1039 -34.30 -3.40 5.95
CA PRO A 1039 -35.71 -3.37 6.34
C PRO A 1039 -36.15 -4.64 7.06
N GLY A 1040 -36.90 -4.47 8.16
CA GLY A 1040 -37.46 -5.58 8.94
C GLY A 1040 -36.47 -6.29 9.85
N LYS A 1041 -35.19 -5.89 9.86
CA LYS A 1041 -34.20 -6.43 10.80
C LYS A 1041 -34.09 -5.59 12.07
N THR A 1042 -33.79 -6.27 13.17
CA THR A 1042 -33.50 -5.62 14.46
C THR A 1042 -31.99 -5.54 14.63
N VAL A 1043 -31.48 -4.31 14.82
CA VAL A 1043 -30.06 -4.11 15.13
C VAL A 1043 -29.80 -4.67 16.51
N GLN A 1044 -28.67 -5.36 16.67
CA GLN A 1044 -28.20 -5.86 17.96
C GLN A 1044 -26.98 -5.07 18.42
N ALA A 1045 -25.97 -4.92 17.54
CA ALA A 1045 -24.72 -4.24 17.85
C ALA A 1045 -24.12 -3.58 16.60
N ILE A 1046 -23.16 -2.68 16.81
CA ILE A 1046 -22.38 -2.04 15.76
C ILE A 1046 -20.89 -2.20 16.02
N LYS A 1047 -20.07 -2.21 14.97
CA LYS A 1047 -18.61 -2.01 15.05
C LYS A 1047 -18.26 -0.74 14.32
N LEU A 1048 -17.62 0.19 15.02
CA LEU A 1048 -17.23 1.49 14.47
C LEU A 1048 -15.89 1.36 13.73
N PRO A 1049 -15.65 2.17 12.69
CA PRO A 1049 -14.38 2.16 11.96
C PRO A 1049 -13.22 2.67 12.83
N GLY A 1050 -12.01 2.23 12.50
CA GLY A 1050 -10.77 2.84 13.00
C GLY A 1050 -10.37 4.08 12.19
N GLY A 1051 -9.19 4.62 12.49
CA GLY A 1051 -8.57 5.73 11.76
C GLY A 1051 -8.92 7.12 12.32
N GLY A 1052 -9.04 8.09 11.42
CA GLY A 1052 -9.24 9.51 11.74
C GLY A 1052 -10.62 9.89 12.29
N LEU A 1053 -11.52 8.95 12.61
CA LEU A 1053 -12.89 9.22 13.04
C LEU A 1053 -13.06 9.07 14.57
N GLY A 1054 -13.89 9.91 15.17
CA GLY A 1054 -14.32 9.75 16.56
C GLY A 1054 -15.82 9.91 16.75
N PHE A 1055 -16.41 9.07 17.61
CA PHE A 1055 -17.85 9.00 17.85
C PHE A 1055 -18.20 9.25 19.31
N PHE A 1056 -19.18 10.12 19.53
CA PHE A 1056 -19.72 10.45 20.84
C PHE A 1056 -20.97 9.63 21.15
N ALA A 1057 -21.88 9.48 20.19
CA ALA A 1057 -23.15 8.79 20.45
C ALA A 1057 -23.67 8.06 19.20
N ALA A 1058 -24.48 7.04 19.44
CA ALA A 1058 -25.21 6.32 18.41
C ALA A 1058 -26.62 6.01 18.89
N THR A 1059 -27.58 5.95 17.98
CA THR A 1059 -28.96 5.55 18.29
C THR A 1059 -29.63 4.95 17.07
N ILE A 1060 -30.69 4.18 17.27
CA ILE A 1060 -31.57 3.73 16.19
C ILE A 1060 -32.66 4.77 16.02
N ALA A 1061 -32.72 5.36 14.83
CA ALA A 1061 -33.68 6.40 14.50
C ALA A 1061 -34.80 5.82 13.62
N ASN A 1062 -36.03 6.22 13.94
CA ASN A 1062 -37.18 6.04 13.07
C ASN A 1062 -37.37 7.30 12.25
N LYS A 1063 -36.86 7.28 11.02
CA LYS A 1063 -37.41 8.14 9.97
C LYS A 1063 -38.58 7.36 9.37
N PRO A 1064 -39.86 7.78 9.55
CA PRO A 1064 -40.99 7.10 8.96
C PRO A 1064 -40.72 6.90 7.49
N LEU A 1065 -40.72 5.64 7.04
CA LEU A 1065 -40.49 5.39 5.65
C LEU A 1065 -41.63 6.06 4.86
N PRO A 1066 -41.33 6.83 3.80
CA PRO A 1066 -42.32 7.45 2.94
C PRO A 1066 -43.41 6.44 2.54
N PRO A 1067 -44.67 6.84 2.37
CA PRO A 1067 -45.71 5.91 1.91
C PRO A 1067 -45.28 5.23 0.62
N ALA A 1068 -45.57 3.93 0.49
CA ALA A 1068 -45.26 3.20 -0.73
C ALA A 1068 -46.01 3.85 -1.91
N PRO A 1069 -45.33 4.14 -3.04
CA PRO A 1069 -45.95 4.76 -4.19
C PRO A 1069 -47.08 3.90 -4.76
N ARG A 1070 -48.15 4.55 -5.27
CA ARG A 1070 -49.33 3.91 -5.88
C ARG A 1070 -49.60 4.48 -7.26
N GLY A 1071 -50.07 3.62 -8.17
CA GLY A 1071 -50.27 4.01 -9.56
C GLY A 1071 -48.97 4.46 -10.23
N GLU A 1072 -49.07 5.40 -11.17
CA GLU A 1072 -47.89 5.99 -11.81
C GLU A 1072 -47.32 7.15 -10.98
N GLN A 1073 -46.04 7.10 -10.65
CA GLN A 1073 -45.37 8.08 -9.80
C GLN A 1073 -44.04 8.54 -10.42
N TRP A 1074 -43.75 9.84 -10.35
CA TRP A 1074 -42.43 10.36 -10.71
C TRP A 1074 -41.49 10.24 -9.52
N VAL A 1075 -40.26 9.79 -9.73
CA VAL A 1075 -39.28 9.66 -8.64
C VAL A 1075 -39.01 11.03 -7.99
N SER A 1076 -39.08 12.11 -8.77
CA SER A 1076 -38.93 13.49 -8.31
C SER A 1076 -40.06 14.00 -7.41
N ASP A 1077 -41.21 13.32 -7.35
CA ASP A 1077 -42.30 13.62 -6.41
C ASP A 1077 -42.23 12.79 -5.13
N LEU A 1078 -41.36 11.77 -5.08
CA LEU A 1078 -41.22 10.89 -3.93
C LEU A 1078 -40.23 11.45 -2.91
N GLU A 1079 -40.53 11.25 -1.63
CA GLU A 1079 -39.58 11.53 -0.57
C GLU A 1079 -38.38 10.56 -0.68
N PHE A 1080 -37.16 11.10 -0.64
CA PHE A 1080 -35.94 10.29 -0.72
C PHE A 1080 -35.61 9.68 0.63
N LEU A 1081 -35.34 8.38 0.63
CA LEU A 1081 -34.78 7.67 1.78
C LEU A 1081 -33.38 8.20 2.09
N ASP A 1082 -32.56 8.31 1.04
CA ASP A 1082 -31.20 8.83 1.08
C ASP A 1082 -30.90 9.57 -0.23
N SER A 1083 -30.06 10.60 -0.15
CA SER A 1083 -29.53 11.28 -1.32
C SER A 1083 -28.13 11.81 -1.06
N THR A 1084 -27.16 11.37 -1.85
CA THR A 1084 -25.82 11.97 -1.94
C THR A 1084 -25.58 12.44 -3.37
N ASN A 1085 -24.73 13.42 -3.50
CA ASN A 1085 -24.40 14.04 -4.76
C ASN A 1085 -22.95 14.51 -4.68
N GLY A 1086 -22.22 14.48 -5.80
CA GLY A 1086 -20.81 14.87 -5.82
C GLY A 1086 -20.62 16.36 -5.58
N TRP A 1087 -21.49 17.18 -6.18
CA TRP A 1087 -21.51 18.63 -6.03
C TRP A 1087 -22.94 19.16 -6.00
N GLY A 1088 -23.22 20.11 -5.11
CA GLY A 1088 -24.57 20.63 -4.89
C GLY A 1088 -25.59 19.59 -4.43
N PRO A 1089 -26.84 19.99 -4.19
CA PRO A 1089 -27.93 19.05 -3.88
C PRO A 1089 -28.44 18.31 -5.12
N VAL A 1090 -29.15 17.19 -4.91
CA VAL A 1090 -29.94 16.56 -5.98
C VAL A 1090 -31.16 17.44 -6.27
N GLU A 1091 -31.34 17.78 -7.55
CA GLU A 1091 -32.38 18.67 -8.02
C GLU A 1091 -33.62 17.92 -8.50
N ARG A 1092 -34.81 18.48 -8.22
CA ARG A 1092 -36.11 17.88 -8.56
C ARG A 1092 -36.71 18.65 -9.73
N ASP A 1093 -37.00 17.92 -10.81
CA ASP A 1093 -37.56 18.45 -12.06
C ASP A 1093 -36.70 19.56 -12.71
N ARG A 1094 -35.42 19.62 -12.32
CA ARG A 1094 -34.41 20.57 -12.77
C ARG A 1094 -33.07 19.85 -12.88
N SER A 1095 -32.19 20.35 -13.75
CA SER A 1095 -30.78 19.95 -13.82
C SER A 1095 -30.06 20.28 -12.51
N ASN A 1096 -28.84 19.79 -12.29
CA ASN A 1096 -28.08 20.18 -11.11
C ASN A 1096 -27.57 21.63 -11.23
N GLY A 1097 -27.70 22.48 -10.20
CA GLY A 1097 -27.20 23.87 -10.25
C GLY A 1097 -26.01 24.17 -9.35
N GLU A 1098 -25.34 23.13 -8.84
CA GLU A 1098 -24.11 23.18 -8.02
C GLU A 1098 -24.22 23.79 -6.61
N ASP A 1099 -25.04 24.83 -6.37
CA ASP A 1099 -24.98 25.63 -5.15
C ASP A 1099 -26.13 25.34 -4.16
N ALA A 1100 -27.37 25.72 -4.49
CA ALA A 1100 -28.52 25.76 -3.59
C ALA A 1100 -29.76 25.09 -4.18
N PRO A 1101 -30.58 24.37 -3.38
CA PRO A 1101 -31.75 23.67 -3.91
C PRO A 1101 -32.65 24.55 -4.79
N GLY A 1102 -32.89 24.13 -6.02
CA GLY A 1102 -33.77 24.77 -7.00
C GLY A 1102 -33.11 25.80 -7.91
N ASP A 1103 -31.79 25.90 -7.92
CA ASP A 1103 -31.02 26.81 -8.78
C ASP A 1103 -30.75 26.27 -10.18
N GLY A 1104 -30.89 24.96 -10.38
CA GLY A 1104 -30.71 24.29 -11.67
C GLY A 1104 -31.72 24.71 -12.76
N ALA A 1105 -31.32 24.50 -14.02
CA ALA A 1105 -32.12 24.78 -15.21
C ALA A 1105 -33.18 23.69 -15.46
N ALA A 1106 -33.88 23.75 -16.61
CA ALA A 1106 -34.80 22.69 -16.99
C ALA A 1106 -34.02 21.46 -17.47
N LEU A 1107 -34.43 20.26 -17.05
CA LEU A 1107 -33.82 19.00 -17.49
C LEU A 1107 -33.84 18.89 -19.01
N THR A 1108 -32.66 18.80 -19.63
CA THR A 1108 -32.52 18.78 -21.09
C THR A 1108 -31.56 17.68 -21.51
N LEU A 1109 -32.04 16.72 -22.31
CA LEU A 1109 -31.21 15.64 -22.85
C LEU A 1109 -31.32 15.58 -24.36
N ASN A 1110 -30.18 15.74 -25.05
CA ASN A 1110 -30.04 15.67 -26.50
C ASN A 1110 -31.06 16.58 -27.22
N GLY A 1111 -31.18 17.82 -26.74
CA GLY A 1111 -32.06 18.86 -27.26
C GLY A 1111 -33.54 18.69 -26.90
N THR A 1112 -33.89 17.69 -26.07
CA THR A 1112 -35.26 17.48 -25.61
C THR A 1112 -35.41 17.92 -24.16
N THR A 1113 -36.33 18.83 -23.89
CA THR A 1113 -36.66 19.26 -22.52
C THR A 1113 -37.66 18.34 -21.86
N TYR A 1114 -37.42 18.00 -20.60
CA TYR A 1114 -38.26 17.12 -19.78
C TYR A 1114 -38.86 17.90 -18.60
N ALA A 1115 -40.16 17.73 -18.38
CA ALA A 1115 -40.86 18.42 -17.29
C ALA A 1115 -40.68 17.73 -15.93
N LYS A 1116 -40.27 16.47 -15.90
CA LYS A 1116 -40.14 15.65 -14.69
C LYS A 1116 -38.85 14.86 -14.70
N GLY A 1117 -38.20 14.70 -13.55
CA GLY A 1117 -36.97 13.91 -13.41
C GLY A 1117 -36.06 14.41 -12.29
N LEU A 1118 -34.84 13.88 -12.23
CA LEU A 1118 -33.84 14.30 -11.25
C LEU A 1118 -32.56 14.78 -11.92
N GLY A 1119 -32.08 15.96 -11.54
CA GLY A 1119 -30.74 16.45 -11.89
C GLY A 1119 -29.77 16.10 -10.77
N THR A 1120 -28.67 15.43 -11.11
CA THR A 1120 -27.66 14.98 -10.14
C THR A 1120 -26.26 15.35 -10.62
N HIS A 1121 -25.29 15.32 -9.71
CA HIS A 1121 -23.87 15.48 -10.02
C HIS A 1121 -23.13 14.24 -9.52
N ALA A 1122 -22.35 13.57 -10.36
CA ALA A 1122 -21.67 12.33 -9.96
C ALA A 1122 -20.54 12.58 -8.92
N PRO A 1123 -20.18 11.59 -8.07
CA PRO A 1123 -20.97 10.41 -7.78
C PRO A 1123 -22.23 10.80 -7.01
N SER A 1124 -23.38 10.30 -7.44
CA SER A 1124 -24.66 10.51 -6.77
C SER A 1124 -25.32 9.20 -6.42
N VAL A 1125 -26.11 9.22 -5.36
CA VAL A 1125 -26.98 8.12 -4.95
C VAL A 1125 -28.30 8.74 -4.54
N VAL A 1126 -29.41 8.30 -5.13
CA VAL A 1126 -30.77 8.66 -4.72
C VAL A 1126 -31.54 7.40 -4.45
N SER A 1127 -32.00 7.21 -3.22
CA SER A 1127 -32.79 6.03 -2.83
C SER A 1127 -34.23 6.41 -2.52
N VAL A 1128 -35.20 5.68 -3.04
CA VAL A 1128 -36.63 5.83 -2.74
C VAL A 1128 -37.25 4.50 -2.30
N ARG A 1129 -38.35 4.58 -1.55
CA ARG A 1129 -39.11 3.40 -1.13
C ARG A 1129 -40.06 2.94 -2.24
N LEU A 1130 -40.05 1.63 -2.49
CA LEU A 1130 -41.03 0.94 -3.34
C LEU A 1130 -42.05 0.14 -2.53
N GLY A 1131 -41.65 -0.40 -1.37
CA GLY A 1131 -42.54 -1.15 -0.47
C GLY A 1131 -43.15 -2.40 -1.10
N ALA A 1132 -42.44 -3.06 -2.03
CA ALA A 1132 -42.91 -4.16 -2.86
C ALA A 1132 -44.18 -3.87 -3.68
N ASN A 1133 -44.53 -2.59 -3.86
CA ASN A 1133 -45.77 -2.20 -4.51
C ASN A 1133 -45.61 -1.86 -6.01
N CYS A 1134 -44.37 -1.77 -6.50
CA CYS A 1134 -44.06 -1.35 -7.87
C CYS A 1134 -43.59 -2.51 -8.74
N GLN A 1135 -43.86 -2.39 -10.04
CA GLN A 1135 -43.59 -3.44 -11.04
C GLN A 1135 -42.44 -3.02 -11.97
N THR A 1136 -42.41 -1.74 -12.36
CA THR A 1136 -41.45 -1.23 -13.35
C THR A 1136 -40.93 0.14 -12.99
N PHE A 1137 -39.63 0.35 -13.18
CA PHE A 1137 -38.98 1.67 -13.21
C PHE A 1137 -38.54 1.97 -14.63
N THR A 1138 -38.79 3.19 -15.12
CA THR A 1138 -38.33 3.68 -16.42
C THR A 1138 -37.74 5.09 -16.30
N ALA A 1139 -36.71 5.39 -17.08
CA ALA A 1139 -36.15 6.74 -17.19
C ALA A 1139 -35.48 6.94 -18.55
N GLN A 1140 -35.32 8.20 -18.94
CA GLN A 1140 -34.38 8.65 -19.95
C GLN A 1140 -33.15 9.16 -19.20
N VAL A 1141 -31.98 8.62 -19.50
CA VAL A 1141 -30.74 8.98 -18.81
C VAL A 1141 -29.74 9.57 -19.79
N GLY A 1142 -29.03 10.59 -19.32
CA GLY A 1142 -28.14 11.40 -20.13
C GLY A 1142 -27.41 12.41 -19.26
N ILE A 1143 -26.47 13.12 -19.86
CA ILE A 1143 -25.89 14.31 -19.23
C ILE A 1143 -26.72 15.50 -19.68
N ASP A 1144 -27.02 16.40 -18.75
CA ASP A 1144 -27.82 17.59 -19.05
C ASP A 1144 -27.12 18.43 -20.12
N ASP A 1145 -27.90 18.93 -21.10
CA ASP A 1145 -27.41 19.70 -22.23
C ASP A 1145 -26.66 20.98 -21.79
N GLU A 1146 -26.89 21.49 -20.56
CA GLU A 1146 -26.14 22.62 -19.98
C GLU A 1146 -24.64 22.31 -19.79
N MET A 1147 -24.30 21.02 -19.65
CA MET A 1147 -22.92 20.57 -19.59
C MET A 1147 -22.31 20.31 -20.95
N GLU A 1148 -23.07 20.51 -22.04
CA GLU A 1148 -22.66 20.23 -23.41
C GLU A 1148 -22.11 18.81 -23.53
N ASP A 1149 -20.83 18.60 -23.85
CA ASP A 1149 -20.18 17.29 -23.92
C ASP A 1149 -19.22 16.99 -22.76
N ARG A 1150 -19.24 17.81 -21.70
CA ARG A 1150 -18.16 17.88 -20.69
C ARG A 1150 -18.20 16.80 -19.61
N GLY A 1151 -19.38 16.33 -19.22
CA GLY A 1151 -19.50 15.29 -18.19
C GLY A 1151 -19.32 13.87 -18.74
N LYS A 1152 -19.01 12.92 -17.85
CA LYS A 1152 -19.01 11.49 -18.13
C LYS A 1152 -19.49 10.70 -16.92
N VAL A 1153 -20.54 9.92 -17.13
CA VAL A 1153 -21.16 9.17 -16.03
C VAL A 1153 -21.55 7.77 -16.42
N SER A 1154 -21.73 6.90 -15.43
CA SER A 1154 -22.47 5.65 -15.61
C SER A 1154 -23.65 5.60 -14.64
N PHE A 1155 -24.81 5.25 -15.18
CA PHE A 1155 -26.06 5.16 -14.45
C PHE A 1155 -26.25 3.72 -13.97
N LYS A 1156 -26.51 3.54 -12.69
CA LYS A 1156 -26.85 2.26 -12.09
C LYS A 1156 -28.23 2.33 -11.45
N VAL A 1157 -29.02 1.29 -11.67
CA VAL A 1157 -30.27 1.08 -10.94
C VAL A 1157 -30.11 -0.16 -10.08
N LEU A 1158 -30.24 0.00 -8.77
CA LEU A 1158 -30.20 -1.07 -7.80
C LEU A 1158 -31.58 -1.23 -7.15
N THR A 1159 -31.94 -2.46 -6.85
CA THR A 1159 -33.11 -2.79 -6.02
C THR A 1159 -32.62 -3.55 -4.80
N ASP A 1160 -32.99 -3.10 -3.61
CA ASP A 1160 -32.56 -3.73 -2.34
C ASP A 1160 -31.03 -3.96 -2.27
N GLY A 1161 -30.26 -2.98 -2.75
CA GLY A 1161 -28.79 -3.03 -2.79
C GLY A 1161 -28.19 -3.87 -3.92
N VAL A 1162 -29.01 -4.53 -4.75
CA VAL A 1162 -28.54 -5.37 -5.87
C VAL A 1162 -28.71 -4.63 -7.19
N ALA A 1163 -27.62 -4.44 -7.93
CA ALA A 1163 -27.65 -3.83 -9.26
C ALA A 1163 -28.49 -4.67 -10.24
N LYS A 1164 -29.48 -4.02 -10.86
CA LYS A 1164 -30.35 -4.58 -11.90
C LYS A 1164 -30.07 -3.99 -13.27
N TYR A 1165 -29.51 -2.80 -13.30
CA TYR A 1165 -29.07 -2.12 -14.51
C TYR A 1165 -27.78 -1.36 -14.24
N THR A 1166 -26.90 -1.35 -15.22
CA THR A 1166 -25.73 -0.49 -15.29
C THR A 1166 -25.64 -0.07 -16.76
N SER A 1167 -25.69 1.23 -17.01
CA SER A 1167 -25.49 1.75 -18.35
C SER A 1167 -24.04 1.57 -18.75
N ASP A 1168 -23.80 1.53 -20.05
CA ASP A 1168 -22.50 1.89 -20.60
C ASP A 1168 -22.15 3.35 -20.20
N LEU A 1169 -20.94 3.80 -20.52
CA LEU A 1169 -20.53 5.19 -20.31
C LEU A 1169 -21.47 6.14 -21.07
N VAL A 1170 -22.03 7.11 -20.35
CA VAL A 1170 -22.89 8.16 -20.89
C VAL A 1170 -22.15 9.48 -20.81
N THR A 1171 -22.03 10.15 -21.95
CA THR A 1171 -21.43 11.48 -22.11
C THR A 1171 -22.48 12.46 -22.61
N GLY A 1172 -22.20 13.76 -22.60
CA GLY A 1172 -23.13 14.74 -23.18
C GLY A 1172 -23.38 14.61 -24.69
N ALA A 1173 -22.44 13.99 -25.42
CA ALA A 1173 -22.63 13.61 -26.83
C ALA A 1173 -23.37 12.27 -27.04
N SER A 1174 -23.68 11.54 -25.97
CA SER A 1174 -24.35 10.24 -26.06
C SER A 1174 -25.83 10.43 -26.41
N PRO A 1175 -26.42 9.57 -27.25
CA PRO A 1175 -27.87 9.57 -27.40
C PRO A 1175 -28.52 9.29 -26.05
N THR A 1176 -29.63 9.97 -25.76
CA THR A 1176 -30.43 9.71 -24.56
C THR A 1176 -30.76 8.22 -24.44
N ALA A 1177 -30.29 7.59 -23.38
CA ALA A 1177 -30.51 6.16 -23.16
C ALA A 1177 -31.84 5.92 -22.45
N SER A 1178 -32.57 4.89 -22.86
CA SER A 1178 -33.81 4.49 -22.18
C SER A 1178 -33.52 3.36 -21.20
N VAL A 1179 -33.87 3.58 -19.94
CA VAL A 1179 -33.77 2.60 -18.86
C VAL A 1179 -35.14 2.01 -18.61
N SER A 1180 -35.23 0.68 -18.53
CA SER A 1180 -36.43 -0.04 -18.09
C SER A 1180 -36.03 -1.23 -17.24
N VAL A 1181 -36.43 -1.22 -15.97
CA VAL A 1181 -36.03 -2.22 -14.97
C VAL A 1181 -37.28 -2.78 -14.30
N ASN A 1182 -37.36 -4.11 -14.22
CA ASN A 1182 -38.36 -4.78 -13.40
C ASN A 1182 -37.98 -4.65 -11.91
N VAL A 1183 -38.86 -4.04 -11.13
CA VAL A 1183 -38.67 -3.79 -9.69
C VAL A 1183 -39.70 -4.54 -8.83
N THR A 1184 -40.35 -5.55 -9.39
CA THR A 1184 -41.37 -6.34 -8.70
C THR A 1184 -40.83 -6.98 -7.44
N GLY A 1185 -41.51 -6.75 -6.31
CA GLY A 1185 -41.15 -7.31 -5.01
C GLY A 1185 -40.03 -6.54 -4.28
N ALA A 1186 -39.42 -5.54 -4.91
CA ALA A 1186 -38.35 -4.77 -4.29
C ALA A 1186 -38.87 -3.81 -3.20
N GLN A 1187 -38.11 -3.65 -2.11
CA GLN A 1187 -38.44 -2.71 -1.03
C GLN A 1187 -37.94 -1.31 -1.33
N THR A 1188 -36.76 -1.18 -1.96
CA THR A 1188 -36.12 0.09 -2.32
C THR A 1188 -35.65 0.12 -3.77
N LEU A 1189 -35.62 1.32 -4.33
CA LEU A 1189 -34.97 1.66 -5.59
C LEU A 1189 -33.83 2.62 -5.29
N THR A 1190 -32.62 2.31 -5.76
CA THR A 1190 -31.48 3.22 -5.69
C THR A 1190 -31.01 3.57 -7.10
N LEU A 1191 -31.06 4.85 -7.41
CA LEU A 1191 -30.51 5.45 -8.62
C LEU A 1191 -29.12 5.97 -8.28
N GLN A 1192 -28.09 5.41 -8.91
CA GLN A 1192 -26.72 5.79 -8.64
C GLN A 1192 -26.08 6.30 -9.93
N VAL A 1193 -25.39 7.42 -9.84
CA VAL A 1193 -24.52 7.92 -10.90
C VAL A 1193 -23.10 7.81 -10.40
N THR A 1194 -22.24 7.11 -11.13
CA THR A 1194 -20.80 7.08 -10.83
C THR A 1194 -20.08 8.08 -11.71
N ASP A 1195 -19.00 8.67 -11.22
CA ASP A 1195 -18.10 9.60 -11.94
C ASP A 1195 -17.29 8.94 -13.06
N ALA A 1196 -17.70 7.73 -13.48
CA ALA A 1196 -17.09 6.88 -14.49
C ALA A 1196 -15.56 6.70 -14.39
N GLY A 1197 -14.95 7.05 -13.24
CA GLY A 1197 -13.51 7.01 -13.01
C GLY A 1197 -12.71 8.19 -13.55
N ASP A 1198 -13.27 9.25 -14.13
CA ASP A 1198 -12.50 10.44 -14.61
C ASP A 1198 -12.60 11.67 -13.69
N GLY A 1199 -13.29 11.54 -12.57
CA GLY A 1199 -13.56 12.61 -11.62
C GLY A 1199 -14.85 13.33 -11.96
N VAL A 1200 -15.30 14.18 -11.06
CA VAL A 1200 -16.72 14.60 -11.03
C VAL A 1200 -17.07 15.78 -11.92
N THR A 1201 -16.09 16.44 -12.55
CA THR A 1201 -16.28 17.77 -13.16
C THR A 1201 -17.30 17.75 -14.31
N SER A 1202 -18.34 18.59 -14.20
CA SER A 1202 -19.42 18.71 -15.20
C SER A 1202 -20.30 17.46 -15.37
N ASP A 1203 -20.29 16.55 -14.39
CA ASP A 1203 -21.11 15.33 -14.39
C ASP A 1203 -22.57 15.59 -14.00
N HIS A 1204 -23.20 16.60 -14.61
CA HIS A 1204 -24.62 16.87 -14.40
C HIS A 1204 -25.42 15.81 -15.14
N ALA A 1205 -25.83 14.80 -14.39
CA ALA A 1205 -26.50 13.62 -14.88
C ALA A 1205 -27.99 13.70 -14.58
N ASP A 1206 -28.79 13.54 -15.62
CA ASP A 1206 -30.23 13.58 -15.53
C ASP A 1206 -30.83 12.19 -15.57
N TRP A 1207 -31.74 11.95 -14.62
CA TRP A 1207 -32.75 10.91 -14.68
C TRP A 1207 -34.07 11.54 -15.17
N ALA A 1208 -34.11 11.93 -16.43
CA ALA A 1208 -35.28 12.52 -17.06
C ALA A 1208 -36.44 11.52 -17.15
N ASN A 1209 -37.67 12.01 -16.93
CA ASN A 1209 -38.89 11.19 -16.93
C ASN A 1209 -38.79 9.93 -16.05
N ALA A 1210 -38.01 10.00 -14.97
CA ALA A 1210 -37.83 8.91 -14.02
C ALA A 1210 -39.16 8.56 -13.35
N LYS A 1211 -39.72 7.42 -13.73
CA LYS A 1211 -41.11 7.03 -13.45
C LYS A 1211 -41.19 5.61 -12.91
N LEU A 1212 -42.08 5.42 -11.95
CA LEU A 1212 -42.45 4.14 -11.37
C LEU A 1212 -43.89 3.80 -11.77
N SER A 1213 -44.11 2.54 -12.14
CA SER A 1213 -45.44 1.96 -12.30
C SER A 1213 -45.72 1.03 -11.13
N CYS A 1214 -46.69 1.40 -10.30
CA CYS A 1214 -47.03 0.70 -9.08
C CYS A 1214 -48.50 0.30 -9.03
N THR A 1215 -48.81 -0.64 -8.16
CA THR A 1215 -50.18 -1.12 -7.94
C THR A 1215 -51.07 0.07 -7.54
N PRO A 1216 -52.27 0.22 -8.12
CA PRO A 1216 -53.20 1.31 -7.84
C PRO A 1216 -53.54 1.51 -6.36
#